data_AF-V4AT52-F1
#
_entry.id   AF-V4AT52-F1
#
_cell.length_a   1.000
_cell.length_b   1.000
_cell.length_c   1.000
_cell.angle_alpha   90.00
_cell.angle_beta   90.00
_cell.angle_gamma   90.00
#
_symmetry.space_group_name_H-M   'P 1'
#
loop_
_entity.id
_entity.type
_entity.pdbx_description
1 polymer ?
#
loop_
_entity_poly.entity_id
_entity_poly.type
_entity_poly.pdbx_seq_one_letter_code
_entity_poly.pdbx_strand_id
1 'polypeptide(L)'
;MADTSETIEIATLDKEMAEEKAEGLQQEVDSLKEKLEEVTLDLEILRGEITDQGKEGVAATFEQKQLEQQNERLKDALVKLRDLSNQEKSENQTLVKQNDKMKTDIMNLQKDKDKLQTEVSELHEQMIELKEQVDAALGAEEMVESLAEKNLALEDQINGLREENADLETLHEMNEEIQENARETELELREELDLAQGRVAEAYRKLEGSAETCADYEKTIAKFRDLVKQLQDTNKELRSKQQESEQKAVETPTIEFDFKARFAETKAYAKTIDMELRKLEVQQANAHVQMLLSFMPDTFLNRGGDHDAVSVLMMVPRIINKSDLLASQIKVKFDLGEKAIERPDVLKSQRAEQISFANHLILLLNILQATMKQYESALNNCSVELFTKVGTLLPEMSAHEKSVDYFIDLLRKDQLDETVSLDLLEKSIGFFSQLYSVHLVNEKTDCTSLLSDNVKLAVSASDCLQTDITRLKILIMPGQENCEFSILMRDLETCNQDTKMCARKIKRRLPQEGSSSSTPLTFSKEVKDLISDMSSNVCKISKTLRFVAIGAMQQASIMTGGQDLDTYNDAEGLMPKKMEELAYQAVDKIYDKDDSGPYDSLRLSFGKVVGTMNKLANAMENGEYDFDGTREAKALPPVKQRASTVKAQIADIEVMKFKLDTKEEDIKELKKLFKMKQEEMSEQQVRVGLLEKKLENASKDGEERLEKLQRKLDELTIHSKKREKEFEETCDTLQADIDALEQEKLDLRERLKVLSKKSLLEGLDRKSGQTRKLIIQVDYRIIFRFAHLKN
;
A
#
# COMPACT_ATOMS: atom_id res chain seq x y z
N MET A 1 -34.55 81.05 -24.57
CA MET A 1 -33.37 81.12 -23.69
C MET A 1 -32.13 81.54 -24.47
N ALA A 2 -31.92 81.07 -25.71
CA ALA A 2 -30.83 81.56 -26.57
C ALA A 2 -31.12 82.96 -27.19
N ASP A 3 -32.31 83.18 -27.79
CA ASP A 3 -32.66 84.47 -28.40
C ASP A 3 -32.65 85.65 -27.41
N THR A 4 -33.00 85.40 -26.15
CA THR A 4 -32.94 86.42 -25.09
C THR A 4 -31.50 86.79 -24.71
N SER A 5 -30.54 85.87 -24.88
CA SER A 5 -29.13 86.11 -24.59
C SER A 5 -28.46 86.96 -25.68
N GLU A 6 -28.72 86.65 -26.96
CA GLU A 6 -28.23 87.46 -28.09
C GLU A 6 -28.85 88.86 -28.11
N THR A 7 -30.15 88.98 -27.76
CA THR A 7 -30.80 90.30 -27.66
C THR A 7 -30.19 91.15 -26.53
N ILE A 8 -29.80 90.52 -25.42
CA ILE A 8 -29.12 91.21 -24.31
C ILE A 8 -27.71 91.63 -24.74
N GLU A 9 -26.94 90.76 -25.41
CA GLU A 9 -25.59 91.08 -25.89
C GLU A 9 -25.58 92.26 -26.87
N ILE A 10 -26.50 92.26 -27.85
CA ILE A 10 -26.64 93.36 -28.81
C ILE A 10 -27.06 94.67 -28.11
N ALA A 11 -27.97 94.59 -27.13
CA ALA A 11 -28.39 95.75 -26.35
C ALA A 11 -27.27 96.31 -25.45
N THR A 12 -26.39 95.45 -24.90
CA THR A 12 -25.19 95.91 -24.18
C THR A 12 -24.18 96.56 -25.12
N LEU A 13 -24.01 96.06 -26.33
CA LEU A 13 -23.06 96.61 -27.29
C LEU A 13 -23.52 97.95 -27.88
N ASP A 14 -24.82 98.11 -28.16
CA ASP A 14 -25.41 99.40 -28.53
C ASP A 14 -25.37 100.42 -27.38
N LYS A 15 -25.50 99.95 -26.12
CA LYS A 15 -25.34 100.79 -24.93
C LYS A 15 -23.90 101.27 -24.77
N GLU A 16 -22.91 100.39 -24.92
CA GLU A 16 -21.49 100.75 -24.83
C GLU A 16 -21.08 101.72 -25.95
N MET A 17 -21.54 101.51 -27.19
CA MET A 17 -21.29 102.48 -28.28
C MET A 17 -21.99 103.83 -28.09
N ALA A 18 -23.17 103.84 -27.45
CA ALA A 18 -23.88 105.08 -27.13
C ALA A 18 -23.18 105.84 -25.99
N GLU A 19 -22.65 105.13 -25.00
CA GLU A 19 -21.87 105.72 -23.90
C GLU A 19 -20.55 106.31 -24.42
N GLU A 20 -19.83 105.63 -25.32
CA GLU A 20 -18.60 106.15 -25.93
C GLU A 20 -18.85 107.41 -26.79
N LYS A 21 -19.95 107.45 -27.56
CA LYS A 21 -20.36 108.66 -28.29
C LYS A 21 -20.79 109.79 -27.38
N ALA A 22 -21.48 109.48 -26.27
CA ALA A 22 -21.91 110.50 -25.31
C ALA A 22 -20.71 111.08 -24.56
N GLU A 23 -19.73 110.25 -24.16
CA GLU A 23 -18.47 110.71 -23.56
C GLU A 23 -17.63 111.54 -24.52
N GLY A 24 -17.56 111.16 -25.81
CA GLY A 24 -16.88 111.93 -26.84
C GLY A 24 -17.52 113.31 -27.08
N LEU A 25 -18.85 113.38 -27.19
CA LEU A 25 -19.57 114.66 -27.32
C LEU A 25 -19.47 115.51 -26.04
N GLN A 26 -19.43 114.89 -24.87
CA GLN A 26 -19.25 115.58 -23.59
C GLN A 26 -17.85 116.21 -23.50
N GLN A 27 -16.79 115.49 -23.92
CA GLN A 27 -15.45 116.06 -24.03
C GLN A 27 -15.38 117.23 -25.02
N GLU A 28 -16.06 117.15 -26.17
CA GLU A 28 -16.11 118.28 -27.12
C GLU A 28 -16.82 119.50 -26.52
N VAL A 29 -17.95 119.29 -25.84
CA VAL A 29 -18.70 120.35 -25.14
C VAL A 29 -17.85 121.00 -24.05
N ASP A 30 -17.13 120.22 -23.26
CA ASP A 30 -16.30 120.74 -22.19
C ASP A 30 -15.07 121.49 -22.74
N SER A 31 -14.48 121.05 -23.85
CA SER A 31 -13.43 121.83 -24.55
C SER A 31 -13.95 123.15 -25.15
N LEU A 32 -15.20 123.17 -25.62
CA LEU A 32 -15.83 124.38 -26.16
C LEU A 32 -16.24 125.35 -25.05
N LYS A 33 -16.62 124.85 -23.87
CA LYS A 33 -16.85 125.67 -22.67
C LYS A 33 -15.56 126.28 -22.15
N GLU A 34 -14.46 125.53 -22.08
CA GLU A 34 -13.16 126.08 -21.70
C GLU A 34 -12.72 127.22 -22.64
N LYS A 35 -12.88 127.04 -23.97
CA LYS A 35 -12.59 128.09 -24.94
C LYS A 35 -13.54 129.29 -24.84
N LEU A 36 -14.81 129.06 -24.50
CA LEU A 36 -15.76 130.14 -24.25
C LEU A 36 -15.34 130.93 -23.01
N GLU A 37 -15.05 130.25 -21.91
CA GLU A 37 -14.60 130.86 -20.65
C GLU A 37 -13.32 131.67 -20.84
N GLU A 38 -12.34 131.17 -21.61
CA GLU A 38 -11.11 131.89 -21.95
C GLU A 38 -11.43 133.19 -22.73
N VAL A 39 -12.27 133.12 -23.77
CA VAL A 39 -12.68 134.30 -24.55
C VAL A 39 -13.55 135.27 -23.75
N THR A 40 -14.34 134.79 -22.78
CA THR A 40 -15.15 135.66 -21.91
C THR A 40 -14.26 136.37 -20.89
N LEU A 41 -13.24 135.69 -20.36
CA LEU A 41 -12.23 136.25 -19.48
C LEU A 41 -11.40 137.32 -20.21
N ASP A 42 -11.02 137.08 -21.47
CA ASP A 42 -10.32 138.06 -22.30
C ASP A 42 -11.17 139.31 -22.60
N LEU A 43 -12.49 139.15 -22.78
CA LEU A 43 -13.42 140.28 -22.91
C LEU A 43 -13.64 141.05 -21.60
N GLU A 44 -13.58 140.38 -20.44
CA GLU A 44 -13.63 141.03 -19.13
C GLU A 44 -12.34 141.80 -18.80
N ILE A 45 -11.18 141.26 -19.20
CA ILE A 45 -9.89 141.96 -19.09
C ILE A 45 -9.90 143.20 -20.00
N LEU A 46 -10.36 143.09 -21.25
CA LEU A 46 -10.47 144.23 -22.16
C LEU A 46 -11.51 145.27 -21.71
N ARG A 47 -12.61 144.87 -21.05
CA ARG A 47 -13.55 145.82 -20.44
C ARG A 47 -12.95 146.51 -19.21
N GLY A 48 -12.24 145.79 -18.36
CA GLY A 48 -11.53 146.34 -17.21
C GLY A 48 -10.47 147.35 -17.60
N GLU A 49 -9.73 147.09 -18.70
CA GLU A 49 -8.70 147.98 -19.24
C GLU A 49 -9.26 149.25 -19.93
N ILE A 50 -10.55 149.27 -20.31
CA ILE A 50 -11.19 150.44 -20.94
C ILE A 50 -11.91 151.35 -19.92
N THR A 51 -12.29 150.86 -18.74
CA THR A 51 -13.01 151.68 -17.74
C THR A 51 -12.15 152.42 -16.73
N ASP A 52 -10.91 152.01 -16.46
CA ASP A 52 -10.03 152.72 -15.53
C ASP A 52 -8.84 153.42 -16.22
N GLN A 53 -9.19 154.57 -16.77
CA GLN A 53 -8.44 155.84 -16.82
C GLN A 53 -7.61 156.16 -18.07
N GLY A 54 -8.27 156.95 -18.92
CA GLY A 54 -7.63 157.83 -19.89
C GLY A 54 -6.93 159.03 -19.25
N LYS A 55 -5.80 159.40 -19.89
CA LYS A 55 -5.08 160.69 -19.90
C LYS A 55 -4.88 161.42 -18.56
N GLU A 56 -3.74 161.16 -17.90
CA GLU A 56 -2.55 162.05 -17.81
C GLU A 56 -1.58 161.55 -16.71
N GLY A 57 -0.25 161.66 -16.93
CA GLY A 57 0.77 161.54 -15.86
C GLY A 57 1.48 160.18 -15.73
N VAL A 58 2.14 159.68 -16.77
CA VAL A 58 3.62 159.71 -16.95
C VAL A 58 4.42 158.69 -16.09
N ALA A 59 4.56 157.50 -16.69
CA ALA A 59 5.81 156.80 -17.02
C ALA A 59 6.70 156.15 -15.94
N ALA A 60 6.77 156.61 -14.69
CA ALA A 60 7.68 155.97 -13.70
C ALA A 60 7.01 154.84 -12.89
N THR A 61 5.70 154.92 -12.69
CA THR A 61 4.91 153.97 -11.89
C THR A 61 4.46 152.74 -12.69
N PHE A 62 4.60 152.76 -14.02
CA PHE A 62 4.17 151.68 -14.92
C PHE A 62 5.19 150.53 -14.95
N GLU A 63 6.49 150.81 -15.03
CA GLU A 63 7.53 149.78 -15.02
C GLU A 63 7.62 149.05 -13.67
N GLN A 64 7.45 149.76 -12.55
CA GLN A 64 7.51 149.14 -11.21
C GLN A 64 6.31 148.22 -10.94
N LYS A 65 5.10 148.64 -11.33
CA LYS A 65 3.89 147.80 -11.18
C LYS A 65 3.89 146.60 -12.14
N GLN A 66 4.42 146.76 -13.36
CA GLN A 66 4.55 145.66 -14.33
C GLN A 66 5.54 144.58 -13.85
N LEU A 67 6.64 144.98 -13.19
CA LEU A 67 7.60 144.05 -12.60
C LEU A 67 7.08 143.36 -11.33
N GLU A 68 6.29 144.03 -10.51
CA GLU A 68 5.61 143.40 -9.36
C GLU A 68 4.56 142.39 -9.81
N GLN A 69 3.73 142.72 -10.81
CA GLN A 69 2.74 141.80 -11.35
C GLN A 69 3.35 140.60 -12.09
N GLN A 70 4.49 140.78 -12.79
CA GLN A 70 5.24 139.66 -13.38
C GLN A 70 5.83 138.75 -12.32
N ASN A 71 6.37 139.30 -11.22
CA ASN A 71 6.92 138.50 -10.13
C ASN A 71 5.83 137.75 -9.35
N GLU A 72 4.65 138.33 -9.17
CA GLU A 72 3.52 137.66 -8.53
C GLU A 72 2.97 136.51 -9.39
N ARG A 73 2.82 136.73 -10.71
CA ARG A 73 2.44 135.69 -11.66
C ARG A 73 3.46 134.54 -11.73
N LEU A 74 4.76 134.86 -11.67
CA LEU A 74 5.82 133.84 -11.64
C LEU A 74 5.81 133.03 -10.33
N LYS A 75 5.50 133.66 -9.19
CA LYS A 75 5.33 132.95 -7.91
C LYS A 75 4.12 132.03 -7.92
N ASP A 76 2.98 132.49 -8.42
CA ASP A 76 1.78 131.65 -8.54
C ASP A 76 1.96 130.51 -9.54
N ALA A 77 2.65 130.75 -10.67
CA ALA A 77 3.01 129.70 -11.61
C ALA A 77 3.94 128.66 -10.96
N LEU A 78 4.94 129.09 -10.17
CA LEU A 78 5.83 128.18 -9.43
C LEU A 78 5.09 127.37 -8.35
N VAL A 79 4.13 127.96 -7.66
CA VAL A 79 3.30 127.25 -6.67
C VAL A 79 2.41 126.22 -7.36
N LYS A 80 1.75 126.58 -8.46
CA LYS A 80 0.97 125.64 -9.27
C LYS A 80 1.82 124.49 -9.82
N LEU A 81 3.04 124.76 -10.28
CA LEU A 81 3.96 123.75 -10.79
C LEU A 81 4.47 122.82 -9.67
N ARG A 82 4.70 123.35 -8.47
CA ARG A 82 5.02 122.55 -7.28
C ARG A 82 3.84 121.66 -6.87
N ASP A 83 2.63 122.19 -6.88
CA ASP A 83 1.44 121.45 -6.45
C ASP A 83 1.04 120.38 -7.48
N LEU A 84 1.15 120.67 -8.79
CA LEU A 84 1.05 119.67 -9.87
C LEU A 84 2.12 118.59 -9.73
N SER A 85 3.38 118.96 -9.50
CA SER A 85 4.46 117.98 -9.32
C SER A 85 4.26 117.11 -8.08
N ASN A 86 3.76 117.67 -6.98
CA ASN A 86 3.41 116.90 -5.79
C ASN A 86 2.21 115.97 -6.03
N GLN A 87 1.21 116.43 -6.79
CA GLN A 87 0.06 115.63 -7.16
C GLN A 87 0.46 114.46 -8.06
N GLU A 88 1.23 114.70 -9.14
CA GLU A 88 1.79 113.64 -10.00
C GLU A 88 2.64 112.64 -9.22
N LYS A 89 3.41 113.10 -8.23
CA LYS A 89 4.22 112.22 -7.38
C LYS A 89 3.35 111.36 -6.46
N SER A 90 2.23 111.91 -5.98
CA SER A 90 1.26 111.16 -5.19
C SER A 90 0.51 110.12 -6.04
N GLU A 91 0.13 110.48 -7.26
CA GLU A 91 -0.54 109.60 -8.22
C GLU A 91 0.39 108.49 -8.73
N ASN A 92 1.66 108.80 -8.99
CA ASN A 92 2.65 107.77 -9.30
C ASN A 92 2.86 106.81 -8.11
N GLN A 93 2.84 107.30 -6.87
CA GLN A 93 2.91 106.42 -5.70
C GLN A 93 1.69 105.51 -5.55
N THR A 94 0.48 105.99 -5.88
CA THR A 94 -0.73 105.15 -5.84
C THR A 94 -0.72 104.11 -6.96
N LEU A 95 -0.32 104.51 -8.18
CA LEU A 95 -0.18 103.59 -9.32
C LEU A 95 0.88 102.51 -9.07
N VAL A 96 2.03 102.86 -8.47
CA VAL A 96 3.05 101.86 -8.10
C VAL A 96 2.49 100.87 -7.08
N LYS A 97 1.79 101.35 -6.04
CA LYS A 97 1.14 100.46 -5.05
C LYS A 97 0.07 99.56 -5.68
N GLN A 98 -0.69 100.06 -6.66
CA GLN A 98 -1.69 99.25 -7.37
C GLN A 98 -1.02 98.21 -8.28
N ASN A 99 0.07 98.55 -8.95
CA ASN A 99 0.87 97.61 -9.74
C ASN A 99 1.47 96.51 -8.87
N ASP A 100 1.98 96.85 -7.69
CA ASP A 100 2.53 95.86 -6.75
C ASP A 100 1.44 94.92 -6.23
N LYS A 101 0.23 95.42 -5.96
CA LYS A 101 -0.93 94.58 -5.62
C LYS A 101 -1.33 93.64 -6.78
N MET A 102 -1.42 94.16 -8.00
CA MET A 102 -1.73 93.33 -9.17
C MET A 102 -0.68 92.24 -9.39
N LYS A 103 0.60 92.54 -9.16
CA LYS A 103 1.67 91.52 -9.21
C LYS A 103 1.48 90.44 -8.15
N THR A 104 1.14 90.83 -6.90
CA THR A 104 0.88 89.83 -5.85
C THR A 104 -0.34 88.98 -6.17
N ASP A 105 -1.40 89.56 -6.74
CA ASP A 105 -2.60 88.82 -7.11
C ASP A 105 -2.34 87.86 -8.28
N ILE A 106 -1.55 88.29 -9.28
CA ILE A 106 -1.10 87.41 -10.38
C ILE A 106 -0.29 86.23 -9.84
N MET A 107 0.61 86.45 -8.88
CA MET A 107 1.39 85.37 -8.25
C MET A 107 0.49 84.39 -7.48
N ASN A 108 -0.50 84.90 -6.75
CA ASN A 108 -1.46 84.05 -6.03
C ASN A 108 -2.33 83.24 -7.01
N LEU A 109 -2.84 83.87 -8.07
CA LEU A 109 -3.61 83.19 -9.12
C LEU A 109 -2.78 82.13 -9.87
N GLN A 110 -1.49 82.38 -10.13
CA GLN A 110 -0.59 81.36 -10.68
C GLN A 110 -0.44 80.17 -9.73
N LYS A 111 -0.24 80.44 -8.43
CA LYS A 111 -0.11 79.38 -7.42
C LYS A 111 -1.39 78.54 -7.31
N ASP A 112 -2.56 79.16 -7.37
CA ASP A 112 -3.83 78.43 -7.29
C ASP A 112 -4.15 77.71 -8.61
N LYS A 113 -3.73 78.25 -9.75
CA LYS A 113 -3.76 77.52 -11.03
C LYS A 113 -2.93 76.24 -10.96
N ASP A 114 -1.70 76.30 -10.44
CA ASP A 114 -0.83 75.13 -10.35
C ASP A 114 -1.39 74.05 -9.39
N LYS A 115 -2.03 74.47 -8.29
CA LYS A 115 -2.74 73.56 -7.38
C LYS A 115 -3.96 72.92 -8.05
N LEU A 116 -4.82 73.70 -8.69
CA LEU A 116 -5.99 73.16 -9.37
C LEU A 116 -5.59 72.23 -10.51
N GLN A 117 -4.48 72.53 -11.20
CA GLN A 117 -3.97 71.66 -12.25
C GLN A 117 -3.42 70.34 -11.72
N THR A 118 -2.82 70.32 -10.52
CA THR A 118 -2.40 69.08 -9.86
C THR A 118 -3.60 68.28 -9.36
N GLU A 119 -4.58 68.91 -8.72
CA GLU A 119 -5.83 68.25 -8.29
C GLU A 119 -6.60 67.66 -9.48
N VAL A 120 -6.68 68.36 -10.61
CA VAL A 120 -7.32 67.84 -11.83
C VAL A 120 -6.56 66.63 -12.38
N SER A 121 -5.23 66.61 -12.30
CA SER A 121 -4.43 65.46 -12.72
C SER A 121 -4.68 64.25 -11.83
N GLU A 122 -4.72 64.45 -10.51
CA GLU A 122 -4.98 63.37 -9.54
C GLU A 122 -6.40 62.80 -9.69
N LEU A 123 -7.41 63.66 -9.87
CA LEU A 123 -8.78 63.22 -10.14
C LEU A 123 -8.89 62.47 -11.48
N HIS A 124 -8.08 62.84 -12.48
CA HIS A 124 -8.05 62.12 -13.74
C HIS A 124 -7.42 60.73 -13.59
N GLU A 125 -6.34 60.58 -12.83
CA GLU A 125 -5.76 59.28 -12.49
C GLU A 125 -6.75 58.41 -11.73
N GLN A 126 -7.43 58.95 -10.72
CA GLN A 126 -8.48 58.23 -9.99
C GLN A 126 -9.64 57.80 -10.90
N MET A 127 -10.02 58.63 -11.88
CA MET A 127 -11.04 58.25 -12.87
C MET A 127 -10.57 57.08 -13.75
N ILE A 128 -9.29 57.04 -14.11
CA ILE A 128 -8.71 55.94 -14.89
C ILE A 128 -8.73 54.66 -14.06
N GLU A 129 -8.25 54.70 -12.82
CA GLU A 129 -8.25 53.52 -11.92
C GLU A 129 -9.67 52.95 -11.70
N LEU A 130 -10.65 53.82 -11.48
CA LEU A 130 -12.05 53.39 -11.32
C LEU A 130 -12.63 52.78 -12.60
N LYS A 131 -12.25 53.29 -13.79
CA LYS A 131 -12.65 52.69 -15.06
C LYS A 131 -12.04 51.30 -15.24
N GLU A 132 -10.75 51.14 -14.93
CA GLU A 132 -10.09 49.83 -15.00
C GLU A 132 -10.74 48.81 -14.06
N GLN A 133 -11.17 49.23 -12.86
CA GLN A 133 -11.92 48.37 -11.93
C GLN A 133 -13.28 47.97 -12.48
N VAL A 134 -14.01 48.88 -13.12
CA VAL A 134 -15.29 48.58 -13.76
C VAL A 134 -15.10 47.63 -14.95
N ASP A 135 -14.09 47.84 -15.78
CA ASP A 135 -13.78 46.96 -16.92
C ASP A 135 -13.38 45.55 -16.43
N ALA A 136 -12.61 45.45 -15.34
CA ALA A 136 -12.28 44.17 -14.71
C ALA A 136 -13.52 43.47 -14.12
N ALA A 137 -14.45 44.22 -13.51
CA ALA A 137 -15.69 43.68 -12.99
C ALA A 137 -16.61 43.15 -14.11
N LEU A 138 -16.70 43.87 -15.24
CA LEU A 138 -17.45 43.44 -16.42
C LEU A 138 -16.85 42.18 -17.04
N GLY A 139 -15.53 42.08 -17.15
CA GLY A 139 -14.87 40.86 -17.64
C GLY A 139 -15.05 39.65 -16.70
N ALA A 140 -15.17 39.88 -15.39
CA ALA A 140 -15.49 38.82 -14.43
C ALA A 140 -16.95 38.34 -14.57
N GLU A 141 -17.90 39.25 -14.86
CA GLU A 141 -19.31 38.91 -15.11
C GLU A 141 -19.46 38.02 -16.35
N GLU A 142 -18.81 38.38 -17.47
CA GLU A 142 -18.82 37.57 -18.70
C GLU A 142 -18.23 36.16 -18.46
N MET A 143 -17.18 36.05 -17.64
CA MET A 143 -16.60 34.76 -17.28
C MET A 143 -17.55 33.92 -16.42
N VAL A 144 -18.25 34.54 -15.46
CA VAL A 144 -19.24 33.87 -14.62
C VAL A 144 -20.43 33.40 -15.45
N GLU A 145 -20.89 34.20 -16.41
CA GLU A 145 -21.96 33.81 -17.35
C GLU A 145 -21.54 32.60 -18.19
N SER A 146 -20.33 32.62 -18.77
CA SER A 146 -19.80 31.48 -19.52
C SER A 146 -19.62 30.22 -18.67
N LEU A 147 -19.21 30.36 -17.41
CA LEU A 147 -19.10 29.25 -16.46
C LEU A 147 -20.48 28.70 -16.07
N ALA A 148 -21.47 29.56 -15.88
CA ALA A 148 -22.84 29.16 -15.59
C ALA A 148 -23.46 28.41 -16.77
N GLU A 149 -23.26 28.89 -18.00
CA GLU A 149 -23.72 28.20 -19.22
C GLU A 149 -23.07 26.82 -19.37
N LYS A 150 -21.75 26.72 -19.12
CA LYS A 150 -21.05 25.42 -19.12
C LYS A 150 -21.53 24.49 -18.03
N ASN A 151 -21.78 25.00 -16.82
CA ASN A 151 -22.32 24.19 -15.73
C ASN A 151 -23.70 23.65 -16.08
N LEU A 152 -24.57 24.50 -16.64
CA LEU A 152 -25.91 24.08 -17.06
C LEU A 152 -25.84 23.02 -18.17
N ALA A 153 -24.96 23.20 -19.15
CA ALA A 153 -24.74 22.20 -20.20
C ALA A 153 -24.18 20.86 -19.66
N LEU A 154 -23.31 20.90 -18.65
CA LEU A 154 -22.79 19.71 -17.98
C LEU A 154 -23.86 19.03 -17.12
N GLU A 155 -24.70 19.79 -16.43
CA GLU A 155 -25.84 19.26 -15.69
C GLU A 155 -26.84 18.56 -16.61
N ASP A 156 -27.13 19.14 -17.77
CA ASP A 156 -27.98 18.52 -18.79
C ASP A 156 -27.35 17.21 -19.32
N GLN A 157 -26.05 17.19 -19.59
CA GLN A 157 -25.35 15.96 -19.97
C GLN A 157 -25.38 14.90 -18.87
N ILE A 158 -25.19 15.28 -17.61
CA ILE A 158 -25.25 14.37 -16.47
C ILE A 158 -26.66 13.80 -16.33
N ASN A 159 -27.70 14.62 -16.48
CA ASN A 159 -29.08 14.17 -16.42
C ASN A 159 -29.40 13.22 -17.57
N GLY A 160 -28.96 13.53 -18.79
CA GLY A 160 -29.12 12.64 -19.94
C GLY A 160 -28.41 11.29 -19.75
N LEU A 161 -27.18 11.28 -19.23
CA LEU A 161 -26.45 10.04 -18.92
C LEU A 161 -27.11 9.24 -17.80
N ARG A 162 -27.75 9.90 -16.83
CA ARG A 162 -28.50 9.22 -15.77
C ARG A 162 -29.77 8.56 -16.30
N GLU A 163 -30.48 9.22 -17.21
CA GLU A 163 -31.64 8.65 -17.88
C GLU A 163 -31.22 7.44 -18.74
N GLU A 164 -30.15 7.58 -19.54
CA GLU A 164 -29.59 6.47 -20.33
C GLU A 164 -29.16 5.29 -19.43
N ASN A 165 -28.55 5.58 -18.28
CA ASN A 165 -28.16 4.52 -17.33
C ASN A 165 -29.38 3.84 -16.71
N ALA A 166 -30.45 4.58 -16.38
CA ALA A 166 -31.70 3.99 -15.90
C ALA A 166 -32.33 3.09 -16.96
N ASP A 167 -32.35 3.52 -18.23
CA ASP A 167 -32.83 2.70 -19.35
C ASP A 167 -31.98 1.43 -19.50
N LEU A 168 -30.66 1.53 -19.41
CA LEU A 168 -29.76 0.38 -19.45
C LEU A 168 -29.97 -0.58 -18.27
N GLU A 169 -30.27 -0.08 -17.08
CA GLU A 169 -30.62 -0.89 -15.92
C GLU A 169 -31.93 -1.66 -16.15
N THR A 170 -32.97 -1.01 -16.70
CA THR A 170 -34.22 -1.72 -17.06
C THR A 170 -34.01 -2.78 -18.15
N LEU A 171 -33.15 -2.52 -19.13
CA LEU A 171 -32.76 -3.50 -20.14
C LEU A 171 -31.96 -4.66 -19.54
N HIS A 172 -31.14 -4.39 -18.52
CA HIS A 172 -30.41 -5.42 -17.79
C HIS A 172 -31.36 -6.33 -17.00
N GLU A 173 -32.32 -5.76 -16.26
CA GLU A 173 -33.34 -6.53 -15.53
C GLU A 173 -34.14 -7.42 -16.48
N MET A 174 -34.59 -6.89 -17.63
CA MET A 174 -35.28 -7.67 -18.65
C MET A 174 -34.38 -8.78 -19.22
N ASN A 175 -33.08 -8.50 -19.44
CA ASN A 175 -32.14 -9.52 -19.90
C ASN A 175 -31.90 -10.61 -18.86
N GLU A 176 -31.87 -10.29 -17.57
CA GLU A 176 -31.77 -11.29 -16.49
C GLU A 176 -33.01 -12.19 -16.47
N GLU A 177 -34.22 -11.63 -16.61
CA GLU A 177 -35.45 -12.40 -16.69
C GLU A 177 -35.47 -13.33 -17.93
N ILE A 178 -35.01 -12.84 -19.08
CA ILE A 178 -34.88 -13.66 -20.29
C ILE A 178 -33.85 -14.77 -20.10
N GLN A 179 -32.72 -14.49 -19.44
CA GLN A 179 -31.70 -15.50 -19.17
C GLN A 179 -32.20 -16.58 -18.23
N GLU A 180 -32.96 -16.22 -17.19
CA GLU A 180 -33.53 -17.20 -16.27
C GLU A 180 -34.57 -18.08 -16.99
N ASN A 181 -35.47 -17.48 -17.76
CA ASN A 181 -36.43 -18.23 -18.59
C ASN A 181 -35.74 -19.16 -19.60
N ALA A 182 -34.65 -18.69 -20.23
CA ALA A 182 -33.86 -19.50 -21.15
C ALA A 182 -33.17 -20.67 -20.43
N ARG A 183 -32.68 -20.44 -19.21
CA ARG A 183 -32.07 -21.46 -18.36
C ARG A 183 -33.08 -22.52 -17.90
N GLU A 184 -34.28 -22.11 -17.49
CA GLU A 184 -35.38 -23.01 -17.14
C GLU A 184 -35.76 -23.88 -18.36
N THR A 185 -35.94 -23.26 -19.52
CA THR A 185 -36.23 -23.98 -20.78
C THR A 185 -35.11 -24.95 -21.15
N GLU A 186 -33.84 -24.56 -20.97
CA GLU A 186 -32.71 -25.46 -21.19
C GLU A 186 -32.75 -26.67 -20.26
N LEU A 187 -33.09 -26.46 -18.98
CA LEU A 187 -33.20 -27.52 -18.00
C LEU A 187 -34.32 -28.50 -18.36
N GLU A 188 -35.50 -28.00 -18.73
CA GLU A 188 -36.63 -28.82 -19.21
C GLU A 188 -36.22 -29.67 -20.43
N LEU A 189 -35.55 -29.07 -21.42
CA LEU A 189 -35.09 -29.79 -22.61
C LEU A 189 -34.02 -30.85 -22.28
N ARG A 190 -33.17 -30.61 -21.29
CA ARG A 190 -32.19 -31.61 -20.81
C ARG A 190 -32.89 -32.78 -20.11
N GLU A 191 -33.91 -32.52 -19.30
CA GLU A 191 -34.72 -33.57 -18.68
C GLU A 191 -35.47 -34.41 -19.74
N GLU A 192 -36.03 -33.76 -20.76
CA GLU A 192 -36.65 -34.45 -21.90
C GLU A 192 -35.63 -35.29 -22.69
N LEU A 193 -34.41 -34.78 -22.88
CA LEU A 193 -33.32 -35.50 -23.54
C LEU A 193 -32.92 -36.75 -22.73
N ASP A 194 -32.79 -36.64 -21.41
CA ASP A 194 -32.46 -37.77 -20.54
C ASP A 194 -33.57 -38.83 -20.55
N LEU A 195 -34.84 -38.40 -20.52
CA LEU A 195 -35.99 -39.30 -20.69
C LEU A 195 -35.98 -40.00 -22.05
N ALA A 196 -35.67 -39.27 -23.13
CA ALA A 196 -35.55 -39.82 -24.48
C ALA A 196 -34.38 -40.80 -24.60
N GLN A 197 -33.21 -40.47 -24.04
CA GLN A 197 -32.05 -41.36 -23.99
C GLN A 197 -32.34 -42.63 -23.19
N GLY A 198 -33.06 -42.51 -22.07
CA GLY A 198 -33.56 -43.65 -21.30
C GLY A 198 -34.45 -44.58 -22.13
N ARG A 199 -35.42 -44.02 -22.87
CA ARG A 199 -36.27 -44.78 -23.80
C ARG A 199 -35.47 -45.47 -24.90
N VAL A 200 -34.48 -44.78 -25.47
CA VAL A 200 -33.59 -45.34 -26.50
C VAL A 200 -32.76 -46.49 -25.93
N ALA A 201 -32.18 -46.35 -24.74
CA ALA A 201 -31.42 -47.40 -24.09
C ALA A 201 -32.28 -48.63 -23.77
N GLU A 202 -33.52 -48.43 -23.30
CA GLU A 202 -34.47 -49.52 -23.07
C GLU A 202 -34.85 -50.23 -24.38
N ALA A 203 -35.09 -49.47 -25.46
CA ALA A 203 -35.38 -50.03 -26.78
C ALA A 203 -34.19 -50.83 -27.34
N TYR A 204 -32.96 -50.35 -27.18
CA TYR A 204 -31.75 -51.09 -27.57
C TYR A 204 -31.59 -52.39 -26.77
N ARG A 205 -31.85 -52.38 -25.45
CA ARG A 205 -31.84 -53.61 -24.64
C ARG A 205 -32.89 -54.62 -25.10
N LYS A 206 -34.10 -54.15 -25.43
CA LYS A 206 -35.16 -55.02 -25.98
C LYS A 206 -34.76 -55.59 -27.34
N LEU A 207 -34.16 -54.78 -28.21
CA LEU A 207 -33.68 -55.22 -29.52
C LEU A 207 -32.56 -56.25 -29.38
N GLU A 208 -31.60 -56.03 -28.48
CA GLU A 208 -30.50 -56.96 -28.21
C GLU A 208 -31.01 -58.29 -27.66
N GLY A 209 -31.93 -58.26 -26.69
CA GLY A 209 -32.58 -59.47 -26.18
C GLY A 209 -33.37 -60.23 -27.25
N SER A 210 -34.05 -59.51 -28.16
CA SER A 210 -34.73 -60.14 -29.30
C SER A 210 -33.75 -60.71 -30.33
N ALA A 211 -32.63 -60.04 -30.58
CA ALA A 211 -31.60 -60.50 -31.50
C ALA A 211 -30.88 -61.75 -30.96
N GLU A 212 -30.60 -61.80 -29.65
CA GLU A 212 -30.06 -62.98 -28.96
C GLU A 212 -31.03 -64.16 -29.06
N THR A 213 -32.32 -63.93 -28.77
CA THR A 213 -33.36 -64.95 -28.91
C THR A 213 -33.42 -65.50 -30.35
N CYS A 214 -33.32 -64.63 -31.37
CA CYS A 214 -33.25 -65.06 -32.76
C CYS A 214 -31.99 -65.87 -33.06
N ALA A 215 -30.82 -65.47 -32.56
CA ALA A 215 -29.57 -66.19 -32.76
C ALA A 215 -29.58 -67.58 -32.08
N ASP A 216 -30.20 -67.70 -30.92
CA ASP A 216 -30.38 -68.99 -30.24
C ASP A 216 -31.35 -69.90 -31.00
N TYR A 217 -32.41 -69.34 -31.58
CA TYR A 217 -33.25 -70.09 -32.51
C TYR A 217 -32.49 -70.51 -33.76
N GLU A 218 -31.66 -69.67 -34.36
CA GLU A 218 -30.83 -70.04 -35.51
C GLU A 218 -29.84 -71.17 -35.18
N LYS A 219 -29.18 -71.12 -34.03
CA LYS A 219 -28.29 -72.18 -33.54
C LYS A 219 -29.06 -73.47 -33.26
N THR A 220 -30.23 -73.36 -32.64
CA THR A 220 -31.10 -74.50 -32.36
C THR A 220 -31.56 -75.15 -33.66
N ILE A 221 -31.94 -74.34 -34.66
CA ILE A 221 -32.28 -74.81 -36.01
C ILE A 221 -31.08 -75.47 -36.68
N ALA A 222 -29.87 -74.92 -36.55
CA ALA A 222 -28.65 -75.52 -37.10
C ALA A 222 -28.35 -76.88 -36.44
N LYS A 223 -28.43 -76.99 -35.10
CA LYS A 223 -28.31 -78.26 -34.38
C LYS A 223 -29.39 -79.25 -34.78
N PHE A 224 -30.63 -78.81 -34.99
CA PHE A 224 -31.68 -79.68 -35.52
C PHE A 224 -31.38 -80.14 -36.95
N ARG A 225 -30.81 -79.28 -37.81
CA ARG A 225 -30.38 -79.67 -39.17
C ARG A 225 -29.25 -80.70 -39.12
N ASP A 226 -28.26 -80.50 -38.25
CA ASP A 226 -27.14 -81.42 -38.07
C ASP A 226 -27.59 -82.73 -37.43
N LEU A 227 -28.46 -82.69 -36.43
CA LEU A 227 -29.06 -83.87 -35.83
C LEU A 227 -29.90 -84.63 -36.86
N VAL A 228 -30.69 -83.95 -37.69
CA VAL A 228 -31.44 -84.59 -38.78
C VAL A 228 -30.48 -85.23 -39.78
N LYS A 229 -29.37 -84.57 -40.13
CA LYS A 229 -28.34 -85.12 -41.01
C LYS A 229 -27.65 -86.34 -40.37
N GLN A 230 -27.27 -86.25 -39.10
CA GLN A 230 -26.72 -87.35 -38.32
C GLN A 230 -27.72 -88.50 -38.16
N LEU A 231 -29.00 -88.23 -37.95
CA LEU A 231 -30.05 -89.25 -37.90
C LEU A 231 -30.24 -89.91 -39.26
N GLN A 232 -30.12 -89.17 -40.36
CA GLN A 232 -30.13 -89.74 -41.71
C GLN A 232 -28.89 -90.61 -41.97
N ASP A 233 -27.72 -90.14 -41.57
CA ASP A 233 -26.44 -90.86 -41.73
C ASP A 233 -26.37 -92.07 -40.80
N THR A 234 -26.83 -91.97 -39.56
CA THR A 234 -26.97 -93.10 -38.63
C THR A 234 -28.11 -94.02 -39.01
N ASN A 235 -29.19 -93.58 -39.69
CA ASN A 235 -30.15 -94.54 -40.27
C ASN A 235 -29.51 -95.32 -41.42
N LYS A 236 -28.69 -94.67 -42.25
CA LYS A 236 -27.90 -95.35 -43.28
C LYS A 236 -26.87 -96.31 -42.68
N GLU A 237 -26.15 -95.86 -41.66
CA GLU A 237 -25.17 -96.68 -40.94
C GLU A 237 -25.83 -97.78 -40.11
N LEU A 238 -26.96 -97.57 -39.44
CA LEU A 238 -27.69 -98.60 -38.70
C LEU A 238 -28.35 -99.59 -39.65
N ARG A 239 -28.75 -99.17 -40.86
CA ARG A 239 -29.09 -100.11 -41.92
C ARG A 239 -27.87 -100.92 -42.38
N SER A 240 -26.68 -100.32 -42.39
CA SER A 240 -25.40 -100.97 -42.69
C SER A 240 -24.82 -101.80 -41.52
N LYS A 241 -25.12 -101.44 -40.27
CA LYS A 241 -24.62 -102.04 -39.02
C LYS A 241 -25.64 -102.99 -38.39
N GLN A 242 -26.93 -102.95 -38.76
CA GLN A 242 -27.84 -104.09 -38.60
C GLN A 242 -27.44 -105.27 -39.50
N GLN A 243 -26.62 -105.03 -40.53
CA GLN A 243 -25.92 -106.09 -41.26
C GLN A 243 -24.62 -106.55 -40.55
N GLU A 244 -24.12 -105.81 -39.56
CA GLU A 244 -22.86 -106.09 -38.84
C GLU A 244 -23.07 -105.90 -37.33
N SER A 245 -23.81 -106.85 -36.75
CA SER A 245 -23.86 -107.27 -35.34
C SER A 245 -23.26 -106.35 -34.26
N GLU A 246 -24.14 -105.98 -33.31
CA GLU A 246 -23.94 -106.05 -31.86
C GLU A 246 -22.68 -105.46 -31.18
N GLN A 247 -22.98 -104.65 -30.14
CA GLN A 247 -22.17 -104.31 -28.96
C GLN A 247 -21.34 -103.02 -28.97
N LYS A 248 -21.82 -102.14 -28.07
CA LYS A 248 -21.13 -101.22 -27.15
C LYS A 248 -20.61 -99.88 -27.67
N ALA A 249 -21.47 -98.91 -27.35
CA ALA A 249 -21.26 -97.50 -27.01
C ALA A 249 -19.87 -97.10 -26.50
N VAL A 250 -19.42 -95.90 -26.92
CA VAL A 250 -18.77 -94.89 -26.07
C VAL A 250 -19.11 -93.49 -26.61
N GLU A 251 -19.42 -92.57 -25.69
CA GLU A 251 -19.80 -91.16 -25.85
C GLU A 251 -18.61 -90.25 -26.26
N THR A 252 -18.90 -89.09 -26.85
CA THR A 252 -17.94 -87.97 -27.01
C THR A 252 -18.54 -86.64 -26.56
N PRO A 253 -17.76 -85.73 -25.94
CA PRO A 253 -18.23 -84.53 -25.25
C PRO A 253 -18.29 -83.27 -26.13
N THR A 254 -19.19 -82.35 -25.78
CA THR A 254 -19.45 -81.04 -26.40
C THR A 254 -18.50 -79.93 -25.91
N ILE A 255 -18.05 -79.05 -26.82
CA ILE A 255 -17.30 -77.81 -26.53
C ILE A 255 -18.15 -76.60 -26.95
N GLU A 256 -18.43 -75.69 -26.01
CA GLU A 256 -19.15 -74.41 -26.23
C GLU A 256 -18.16 -73.23 -26.32
N PHE A 257 -18.47 -72.20 -27.14
CA PHE A 257 -17.65 -71.00 -27.38
C PHE A 257 -18.38 -69.73 -26.86
N ASP A 258 -17.69 -68.90 -26.05
CA ASP A 258 -18.27 -67.80 -25.27
C ASP A 258 -18.01 -66.40 -25.89
N PHE A 259 -19.08 -65.73 -26.37
CA PHE A 259 -19.02 -64.42 -27.03
C PHE A 259 -18.81 -63.24 -26.06
N LYS A 260 -19.08 -63.39 -24.77
CA LYS A 260 -18.85 -62.32 -23.76
C LYS A 260 -17.37 -62.05 -23.54
N ALA A 261 -16.53 -63.07 -23.70
CA ALA A 261 -15.09 -62.96 -23.52
C ALA A 261 -14.45 -61.97 -24.53
N ARG A 262 -14.85 -61.99 -25.80
CA ARG A 262 -14.26 -61.12 -26.83
C ARG A 262 -14.66 -59.65 -26.72
N PHE A 263 -15.90 -59.35 -26.30
CA PHE A 263 -16.33 -57.97 -26.09
C PHE A 263 -15.61 -57.33 -24.89
N ALA A 264 -15.44 -58.11 -23.81
CA ALA A 264 -14.65 -57.71 -22.66
C ALA A 264 -13.17 -57.46 -23.04
N GLU A 265 -12.62 -58.27 -23.95
CA GLU A 265 -11.25 -58.14 -24.44
C GLU A 265 -11.01 -56.80 -25.17
N THR A 266 -11.85 -56.43 -26.14
CA THR A 266 -11.70 -55.17 -26.90
C THR A 266 -11.82 -53.93 -26.01
N LYS A 267 -12.76 -53.94 -25.06
CA LYS A 267 -12.93 -52.84 -24.08
C LYS A 267 -11.74 -52.76 -23.12
N ALA A 268 -11.15 -53.89 -22.74
CA ALA A 268 -9.94 -53.94 -21.93
C ALA A 268 -8.73 -53.37 -22.69
N TYR A 269 -8.58 -53.67 -24.00
CA TYR A 269 -7.52 -53.08 -24.82
C TYR A 269 -7.60 -51.56 -24.91
N ALA A 270 -8.79 -51.00 -25.19
CA ALA A 270 -8.97 -49.54 -25.23
C ALA A 270 -8.60 -48.88 -23.89
N LYS A 271 -9.09 -49.43 -22.76
CA LYS A 271 -8.72 -48.95 -21.43
C LYS A 271 -7.23 -49.07 -21.13
N THR A 272 -6.58 -50.11 -21.64
CA THR A 272 -5.14 -50.32 -21.47
C THR A 272 -4.33 -49.24 -22.18
N ILE A 273 -4.72 -48.89 -23.42
CA ILE A 273 -4.10 -47.81 -24.19
C ILE A 273 -4.27 -46.47 -23.45
N ASP A 274 -5.49 -46.15 -23.02
CA ASP A 274 -5.76 -44.91 -22.27
C ASP A 274 -4.95 -44.85 -20.96
N MET A 275 -4.80 -45.97 -20.27
CA MET A 275 -4.02 -46.05 -19.03
C MET A 275 -2.51 -45.87 -19.28
N GLU A 276 -1.97 -46.43 -20.37
CA GLU A 276 -0.57 -46.20 -20.75
C GLU A 276 -0.33 -44.74 -21.18
N LEU A 277 -1.28 -44.10 -21.89
CA LEU A 277 -1.19 -42.67 -22.21
C LEU A 277 -1.17 -41.81 -20.93
N ARG A 278 -2.09 -42.04 -19.99
CA ARG A 278 -2.10 -41.34 -18.69
C ARG A 278 -0.83 -41.59 -17.89
N LYS A 279 -0.29 -42.80 -17.93
CA LYS A 279 0.98 -43.15 -17.27
C LYS A 279 2.15 -42.37 -17.86
N LEU A 280 2.21 -42.19 -19.18
CA LEU A 280 3.21 -41.33 -19.83
C LEU A 280 3.07 -39.87 -19.41
N GLU A 281 1.85 -39.33 -19.35
CA GLU A 281 1.60 -37.97 -18.87
C GLU A 281 2.05 -37.78 -17.41
N VAL A 282 1.72 -38.74 -16.53
CA VAL A 282 2.16 -38.72 -15.12
C VAL A 282 3.69 -38.82 -15.01
N GLN A 283 4.34 -39.67 -15.80
CA GLN A 283 5.79 -39.76 -15.86
C GLN A 283 6.44 -38.45 -16.30
N GLN A 284 5.88 -37.80 -17.34
CA GLN A 284 6.37 -36.52 -17.82
C GLN A 284 6.15 -35.40 -16.80
N ALA A 285 4.99 -35.36 -16.14
CA ALA A 285 4.70 -34.40 -15.08
C ALA A 285 5.65 -34.56 -13.88
N ASN A 286 5.92 -35.80 -13.46
CA ASN A 286 6.89 -36.10 -12.39
C ASN A 286 8.31 -35.69 -12.78
N ALA A 287 8.74 -35.97 -14.02
CA ALA A 287 10.05 -35.54 -14.52
C ALA A 287 10.16 -34.00 -14.57
N HIS A 288 9.11 -33.32 -15.03
CA HIS A 288 9.04 -31.86 -15.05
C HIS A 288 9.13 -31.27 -13.63
N VAL A 289 8.40 -31.83 -12.65
CA VAL A 289 8.49 -31.41 -11.24
C VAL A 289 9.90 -31.64 -10.69
N GLN A 290 10.54 -32.78 -10.96
CA GLN A 290 11.92 -33.04 -10.53
C GLN A 290 12.91 -32.02 -11.12
N MET A 291 12.75 -31.66 -12.39
CA MET A 291 13.55 -30.62 -13.02
C MET A 291 13.32 -29.25 -12.34
N LEU A 292 12.07 -28.88 -12.06
CA LEU A 292 11.74 -27.64 -11.35
C LEU A 292 12.31 -27.61 -9.92
N LEU A 293 12.22 -28.72 -9.18
CA LEU A 293 12.81 -28.85 -7.84
C LEU A 293 14.33 -28.65 -7.85
N SER A 294 15.01 -28.97 -8.96
CA SER A 294 16.46 -28.75 -9.10
C SER A 294 16.87 -27.28 -9.17
N PHE A 295 15.91 -26.37 -9.47
CA PHE A 295 16.14 -24.91 -9.41
C PHE A 295 15.78 -24.30 -8.05
N MET A 296 15.16 -25.07 -7.16
CA MET A 296 14.75 -24.59 -5.84
C MET A 296 15.91 -24.64 -4.85
N PRO A 297 16.08 -23.64 -3.96
CA PRO A 297 17.13 -23.66 -2.94
C PRO A 297 16.99 -24.81 -1.95
N ASP A 298 18.09 -25.27 -1.34
CA ASP A 298 18.06 -26.33 -0.31
C ASP A 298 17.15 -25.98 0.88
N THR A 299 16.97 -24.69 1.19
CA THR A 299 16.04 -24.23 2.23
C THR A 299 14.58 -24.59 1.94
N PHE A 300 14.20 -24.73 0.67
CA PHE A 300 12.88 -25.19 0.26
C PHE A 300 12.69 -26.70 0.54
N LEU A 301 13.76 -27.49 0.32
CA LEU A 301 13.77 -28.96 0.41
C LEU A 301 14.10 -29.51 1.81
N ASN A 302 14.65 -28.69 2.70
CA ASN A 302 14.93 -29.08 4.08
C ASN A 302 13.68 -29.56 4.80
N ARG A 303 13.85 -30.44 5.80
CA ARG A 303 12.74 -30.95 6.60
C ARG A 303 11.97 -29.80 7.27
N GLY A 304 10.66 -29.76 7.06
CA GLY A 304 9.82 -28.65 7.52
C GLY A 304 9.91 -27.39 6.65
N GLY A 305 10.59 -27.47 5.51
CA GLY A 305 10.63 -26.43 4.50
C GLY A 305 9.32 -26.34 3.72
N ASP A 306 9.28 -25.39 2.80
CA ASP A 306 8.10 -25.09 1.99
C ASP A 306 7.65 -26.29 1.12
N HIS A 307 8.58 -27.17 0.72
CA HIS A 307 8.27 -28.43 0.02
C HIS A 307 7.36 -29.35 0.83
N ASP A 308 7.65 -29.51 2.13
CA ASP A 308 6.89 -30.41 2.98
C ASP A 308 5.48 -29.86 3.24
N ALA A 309 5.35 -28.54 3.41
CA ALA A 309 4.05 -27.87 3.54
C ALA A 309 3.19 -28.01 2.28
N VAL A 310 3.77 -27.85 1.09
CA VAL A 310 3.09 -28.12 -0.19
C VAL A 310 2.70 -29.59 -0.31
N SER A 311 3.56 -30.51 0.14
CA SER A 311 3.28 -31.95 0.12
C SER A 311 2.10 -32.32 1.01
N VAL A 312 2.00 -31.74 2.22
CA VAL A 312 0.83 -31.93 3.09
C VAL A 312 -0.43 -31.36 2.44
N LEU A 313 -0.37 -30.17 1.85
CA LEU A 313 -1.50 -29.56 1.13
C LEU A 313 -2.02 -30.47 0.00
N MET A 314 -1.12 -31.15 -0.73
CA MET A 314 -1.50 -32.08 -1.80
C MET A 314 -1.93 -33.47 -1.30
N MET A 315 -1.49 -33.87 -0.11
CA MET A 315 -1.85 -35.15 0.50
C MET A 315 -3.32 -35.16 0.95
N VAL A 316 -3.85 -34.04 1.44
CA VAL A 316 -5.25 -33.92 1.88
C VAL A 316 -6.26 -34.29 0.78
N PRO A 317 -6.30 -33.62 -0.40
CA PRO A 317 -7.23 -33.99 -1.48
C PRO A 317 -6.96 -35.39 -2.02
N ARG A 318 -5.72 -35.87 -1.95
CA ARG A 318 -5.37 -37.24 -2.34
C ARG A 318 -6.02 -38.28 -1.43
N ILE A 319 -5.99 -38.08 -0.11
CA ILE A 319 -6.68 -38.98 0.85
C ILE A 319 -8.20 -38.93 0.64
N ILE A 320 -8.77 -37.75 0.40
CA ILE A 320 -10.20 -37.59 0.10
C ILE A 320 -10.59 -38.44 -1.12
N ASN A 321 -9.89 -38.24 -2.25
CA ASN A 321 -10.15 -38.95 -3.50
C ASN A 321 -9.93 -40.47 -3.39
N LYS A 322 -8.87 -40.90 -2.69
CA LYS A 322 -8.61 -42.32 -2.39
C LYS A 322 -9.75 -42.94 -1.58
N SER A 323 -10.23 -42.23 -0.58
CA SER A 323 -11.34 -42.69 0.27
C SER A 323 -12.66 -42.77 -0.52
N ASP A 324 -12.92 -41.80 -1.42
CA ASP A 324 -14.14 -41.80 -2.24
C ASP A 324 -14.12 -42.92 -3.28
N LEU A 325 -12.96 -43.15 -3.91
CA LEU A 325 -12.76 -44.30 -4.79
C LEU A 325 -13.03 -45.61 -4.06
N LEU A 326 -12.40 -45.80 -2.89
CA LEU A 326 -12.57 -47.02 -2.10
C LEU A 326 -14.04 -47.22 -1.70
N ALA A 327 -14.71 -46.17 -1.19
CA ALA A 327 -16.12 -46.24 -0.83
C ALA A 327 -17.04 -46.56 -2.02
N SER A 328 -16.77 -46.00 -3.21
CA SER A 328 -17.52 -46.28 -4.44
C SER A 328 -17.36 -47.73 -4.87
N GLN A 329 -16.14 -48.26 -4.86
CA GLN A 329 -15.87 -49.65 -5.27
C GLN A 329 -16.41 -50.68 -4.27
N ILE A 330 -16.37 -50.38 -2.97
CA ILE A 330 -16.98 -51.25 -1.93
C ILE A 330 -18.49 -51.37 -2.15
N LYS A 331 -19.18 -50.28 -2.48
CA LYS A 331 -20.62 -50.32 -2.79
C LYS A 331 -20.95 -51.25 -3.96
N VAL A 332 -20.10 -51.27 -4.97
CA VAL A 332 -20.24 -52.16 -6.14
C VAL A 332 -19.90 -53.61 -5.77
N LYS A 333 -18.80 -53.85 -5.04
CA LYS A 333 -18.35 -55.20 -4.68
C LYS A 333 -19.38 -55.96 -3.84
N PHE A 334 -19.96 -55.31 -2.84
CA PHE A 334 -20.87 -55.95 -1.89
C PHE A 334 -22.37 -55.82 -2.25
N ASP A 335 -22.70 -55.23 -3.41
CA ASP A 335 -24.07 -55.02 -3.89
C ASP A 335 -25.00 -54.44 -2.80
N LEU A 336 -24.64 -53.26 -2.27
CA LEU A 336 -25.36 -52.57 -1.19
C LEU A 336 -26.74 -51.99 -1.62
N GLY A 337 -27.40 -52.61 -2.61
CA GLY A 337 -28.74 -52.24 -3.08
C GLY A 337 -29.88 -52.68 -2.15
N GLU A 338 -31.11 -52.23 -2.44
CA GLU A 338 -32.34 -52.30 -1.62
C GLU A 338 -32.87 -53.71 -1.24
N LYS A 339 -32.08 -54.77 -1.37
CA LYS A 339 -32.50 -56.10 -0.90
C LYS A 339 -32.51 -56.13 0.62
N ALA A 340 -33.69 -56.33 1.20
CA ALA A 340 -33.85 -56.51 2.64
C ALA A 340 -33.03 -57.72 3.11
N ILE A 341 -32.42 -57.60 4.29
CA ILE A 341 -31.69 -58.71 4.92
C ILE A 341 -32.72 -59.70 5.46
N GLU A 342 -32.74 -60.91 4.92
CA GLU A 342 -33.68 -61.95 5.35
C GLU A 342 -33.06 -62.85 6.42
N ARG A 343 -33.90 -63.58 7.18
CA ARG A 343 -33.46 -64.54 8.22
C ARG A 343 -32.39 -65.55 7.76
N PRO A 344 -32.44 -66.16 6.55
CA PRO A 344 -31.36 -67.02 6.06
C PRO A 344 -30.04 -66.29 5.77
N ASP A 345 -30.07 -65.00 5.44
CA ASP A 345 -28.86 -64.22 5.18
C ASP A 345 -28.05 -63.93 6.45
N VAL A 346 -28.68 -64.04 7.62
CA VAL A 346 -28.07 -63.81 8.94
C VAL A 346 -27.65 -65.11 9.62
N LEU A 347 -28.45 -66.19 9.47
CA LEU A 347 -28.21 -67.45 10.17
C LEU A 347 -27.47 -68.51 9.32
N LYS A 348 -27.52 -68.41 7.97
CA LYS A 348 -26.99 -69.44 7.05
C LYS A 348 -25.93 -68.95 6.07
N SER A 349 -25.78 -67.64 5.91
CA SER A 349 -24.90 -67.01 4.93
C SER A 349 -24.03 -65.93 5.58
N GLN A 350 -22.83 -65.70 5.05
CA GLN A 350 -21.96 -64.59 5.45
C GLN A 350 -22.41 -63.23 4.88
N ARG A 351 -23.49 -63.21 4.08
CA ARG A 351 -23.98 -62.01 3.40
C ARG A 351 -24.33 -60.86 4.37
N ALA A 352 -25.01 -61.13 5.48
CA ALA A 352 -25.35 -60.06 6.44
C ALA A 352 -24.11 -59.48 7.15
N GLU A 353 -23.08 -60.30 7.38
CA GLU A 353 -21.80 -59.87 7.94
C GLU A 353 -21.00 -59.03 6.94
N GLN A 354 -20.97 -59.45 5.68
CA GLN A 354 -20.36 -58.71 4.57
C GLN A 354 -20.99 -57.33 4.36
N ILE A 355 -22.31 -57.22 4.40
CA ILE A 355 -23.03 -55.93 4.28
C ILE A 355 -22.73 -55.02 5.48
N SER A 356 -22.73 -55.56 6.71
CA SER A 356 -22.37 -54.77 7.91
C SER A 356 -20.92 -54.30 7.88
N PHE A 357 -19.99 -55.18 7.48
CA PHE A 357 -18.58 -54.82 7.30
C PHE A 357 -18.41 -53.72 6.26
N ALA A 358 -19.04 -53.84 5.09
CA ALA A 358 -18.97 -52.87 4.01
C ALA A 358 -19.54 -51.50 4.43
N ASN A 359 -20.72 -51.49 5.07
CA ASN A 359 -21.34 -50.25 5.56
C ASN A 359 -20.49 -49.56 6.63
N HIS A 360 -19.87 -50.33 7.53
CA HIS A 360 -18.97 -49.77 8.53
C HIS A 360 -17.67 -49.24 7.92
N LEU A 361 -17.07 -49.95 6.97
CA LEU A 361 -15.88 -49.47 6.27
C LEU A 361 -16.19 -48.16 5.51
N ILE A 362 -17.34 -48.07 4.85
CA ILE A 362 -17.81 -46.82 4.21
C ILE A 362 -18.00 -45.70 5.25
N LEU A 363 -18.55 -46.00 6.42
CA LEU A 363 -18.68 -45.03 7.51
C LEU A 363 -17.31 -44.49 7.95
N LEU A 364 -16.33 -45.37 8.20
CA LEU A 364 -14.96 -44.96 8.55
C LEU A 364 -14.32 -44.11 7.46
N LEU A 365 -14.49 -44.46 6.18
CA LEU A 365 -13.98 -43.67 5.06
C LEU A 365 -14.66 -42.30 4.97
N ASN A 366 -15.97 -42.20 5.22
CA ASN A 366 -16.67 -40.92 5.27
C ASN A 366 -16.22 -40.05 6.46
N ILE A 367 -15.92 -40.65 7.61
CA ILE A 367 -15.33 -39.94 8.76
C ILE A 367 -13.96 -39.37 8.37
N LEU A 368 -13.09 -40.20 7.78
CA LEU A 368 -11.77 -39.76 7.33
C LEU A 368 -11.88 -38.61 6.32
N GLN A 369 -12.79 -38.72 5.35
CA GLN A 369 -13.06 -37.64 4.38
C GLN A 369 -13.52 -36.35 5.04
N ALA A 370 -14.49 -36.43 5.95
CA ALA A 370 -15.00 -35.27 6.67
C ALA A 370 -13.88 -34.56 7.43
N THR A 371 -13.02 -35.32 8.13
CA THR A 371 -11.83 -34.78 8.79
C THR A 371 -10.88 -34.16 7.77
N MET A 372 -10.55 -34.83 6.66
CA MET A 372 -9.63 -34.29 5.65
C MET A 372 -10.15 -33.04 4.94
N LYS A 373 -11.45 -32.93 4.67
CA LYS A 373 -12.04 -31.70 4.12
C LYS A 373 -11.95 -30.52 5.08
N GLN A 374 -12.02 -30.78 6.39
CA GLN A 374 -11.72 -29.75 7.39
C GLN A 374 -10.24 -29.31 7.32
N TYR A 375 -9.30 -30.25 7.11
CA TYR A 375 -7.91 -29.89 6.83
C TYR A 375 -7.77 -29.04 5.57
N GLU A 376 -8.50 -29.36 4.50
CA GLU A 376 -8.46 -28.59 3.24
C GLU A 376 -8.93 -27.15 3.46
N SER A 377 -10.04 -26.95 4.18
CA SER A 377 -10.51 -25.61 4.56
C SER A 377 -9.50 -24.89 5.45
N ALA A 378 -8.96 -25.57 6.47
CA ALA A 378 -8.03 -24.96 7.42
C ALA A 378 -6.70 -24.57 6.75
N LEU A 379 -6.09 -25.45 5.95
CA LEU A 379 -4.81 -25.18 5.28
C LEU A 379 -4.91 -24.08 4.23
N ASN A 380 -6.09 -23.87 3.63
CA ASN A 380 -6.32 -22.78 2.69
C ASN A 380 -6.59 -21.41 3.35
N ASN A 381 -6.85 -21.37 4.66
CA ASN A 381 -7.21 -20.13 5.37
C ASN A 381 -6.28 -19.77 6.55
N CYS A 382 -5.43 -20.70 6.99
CA CYS A 382 -4.56 -20.51 8.16
C CYS A 382 -3.46 -19.45 7.98
N SER A 383 -2.70 -19.17 9.03
CA SER A 383 -1.50 -18.33 8.89
C SER A 383 -0.36 -19.06 8.17
N VAL A 384 0.54 -18.31 7.53
CA VAL A 384 1.74 -18.87 6.88
C VAL A 384 2.64 -19.64 7.86
N GLU A 385 2.70 -19.18 9.12
CA GLU A 385 3.45 -19.85 10.20
C GLU A 385 2.83 -21.20 10.57
N LEU A 386 1.50 -21.26 10.68
CA LEU A 386 0.82 -22.53 10.98
C LEU A 386 0.93 -23.49 9.79
N PHE A 387 0.78 -22.99 8.57
CA PHE A 387 0.95 -23.77 7.34
C PHE A 387 2.32 -24.46 7.27
N THR A 388 3.40 -23.72 7.50
CA THR A 388 4.77 -24.27 7.52
C THR A 388 4.99 -25.22 8.69
N LYS A 389 4.44 -24.92 9.87
CA LYS A 389 4.49 -25.81 11.04
C LYS A 389 3.81 -27.15 10.77
N VAL A 390 2.63 -27.16 10.15
CA VAL A 390 1.94 -28.41 9.77
C VAL A 390 2.76 -29.20 8.75
N GLY A 391 3.48 -28.52 7.85
CA GLY A 391 4.43 -29.15 6.92
C GLY A 391 5.48 -30.04 7.63
N THR A 392 5.96 -29.65 8.80
CA THR A 392 6.95 -30.44 9.57
C THR A 392 6.45 -31.84 9.97
N LEU A 393 5.13 -32.04 10.00
CA LEU A 393 4.46 -33.28 10.39
C LEU A 393 4.23 -34.25 9.22
N LEU A 394 4.66 -33.89 8.01
CA LEU A 394 4.52 -34.72 6.81
C LEU A 394 4.95 -36.19 6.99
N PRO A 395 6.10 -36.51 7.63
CA PRO A 395 6.53 -37.91 7.77
C PRO A 395 5.54 -38.77 8.57
N GLU A 396 4.93 -38.18 9.61
CA GLU A 396 3.95 -38.85 10.48
C GLU A 396 2.61 -39.02 9.73
N MET A 397 2.14 -37.97 9.07
CA MET A 397 0.90 -38.02 8.29
C MET A 397 1.00 -38.99 7.10
N SER A 398 2.16 -39.07 6.44
CA SER A 398 2.41 -39.98 5.31
C SER A 398 2.31 -41.46 5.72
N ALA A 399 2.62 -41.80 6.98
CA ALA A 399 2.46 -43.16 7.48
C ALA A 399 0.97 -43.55 7.57
N HIS A 400 0.11 -42.59 7.93
CA HIS A 400 -1.33 -42.78 8.00
C HIS A 400 -2.00 -42.76 6.62
N GLU A 401 -1.47 -42.01 5.64
CA GLU A 401 -1.94 -42.12 4.24
C GLU A 401 -1.82 -43.56 3.70
N LYS A 402 -0.69 -44.22 3.98
CA LYS A 402 -0.43 -45.60 3.55
C LYS A 402 -1.45 -46.62 4.08
N SER A 403 -2.17 -46.29 5.16
CA SER A 403 -3.27 -47.13 5.65
C SER A 403 -4.40 -47.25 4.63
N VAL A 404 -4.73 -46.17 3.92
CA VAL A 404 -5.76 -46.19 2.86
C VAL A 404 -5.26 -46.98 1.66
N ASP A 405 -3.98 -46.83 1.30
CA ASP A 405 -3.35 -47.59 0.23
C ASP A 405 -3.38 -49.11 0.49
N TYR A 406 -3.22 -49.53 1.75
CA TYR A 406 -3.37 -50.93 2.14
C TYR A 406 -4.76 -51.50 1.80
N PHE A 407 -5.84 -50.78 2.10
CA PHE A 407 -7.20 -51.24 1.75
C PHE A 407 -7.48 -51.19 0.24
N ILE A 408 -6.91 -50.22 -0.47
CA ILE A 408 -6.97 -50.18 -1.94
C ILE A 408 -6.26 -51.39 -2.55
N ASP A 409 -5.08 -51.76 -2.03
CA ASP A 409 -4.33 -52.93 -2.48
C ASP A 409 -5.07 -54.24 -2.20
N LEU A 410 -5.71 -54.37 -1.03
CA LEU A 410 -6.56 -55.51 -0.70
C LEU A 410 -7.75 -55.60 -1.67
N LEU A 411 -8.42 -54.49 -1.95
CA LEU A 411 -9.51 -54.45 -2.92
C LEU A 411 -9.03 -54.85 -4.32
N ARG A 412 -7.88 -54.35 -4.78
CA ARG A 412 -7.30 -54.66 -6.09
C ARG A 412 -6.95 -56.15 -6.22
N LYS A 413 -6.49 -56.79 -5.14
CA LYS A 413 -6.17 -58.22 -5.09
C LYS A 413 -7.39 -59.11 -4.82
N ASP A 414 -8.57 -58.51 -4.69
CA ASP A 414 -9.83 -59.16 -4.27
C ASP A 414 -9.76 -59.84 -2.90
N GLN A 415 -8.92 -59.33 -2.01
CA GLN A 415 -8.68 -59.84 -0.64
C GLN A 415 -9.37 -58.98 0.44
N LEU A 416 -10.20 -58.03 0.04
CA LEU A 416 -11.00 -57.22 0.98
C LEU A 416 -12.30 -57.94 1.30
N ASP A 417 -12.35 -58.59 2.47
CA ASP A 417 -13.51 -59.31 3.00
C ASP A 417 -13.76 -58.96 4.49
N GLU A 418 -14.79 -59.55 5.08
CA GLU A 418 -15.21 -59.36 6.47
C GLU A 418 -14.17 -59.74 7.53
N THR A 419 -13.16 -60.54 7.17
CA THR A 419 -12.10 -60.99 8.09
C THR A 419 -11.01 -59.96 8.30
N VAL A 420 -10.95 -58.93 7.44
CA VAL A 420 -9.94 -57.88 7.50
C VAL A 420 -10.19 -56.94 8.68
N SER A 421 -9.18 -56.74 9.53
CA SER A 421 -9.26 -55.75 10.63
C SER A 421 -9.27 -54.31 10.09
N LEU A 422 -10.17 -53.50 10.66
CA LEU A 422 -10.30 -52.07 10.37
C LEU A 422 -9.53 -51.17 11.34
N ASP A 423 -8.80 -51.75 12.31
CA ASP A 423 -8.09 -51.01 13.37
C ASP A 423 -7.07 -50.02 12.82
N LEU A 424 -6.44 -50.33 11.68
CA LEU A 424 -5.45 -49.46 11.05
C LEU A 424 -6.10 -48.15 10.56
N LEU A 425 -7.33 -48.23 10.02
CA LEU A 425 -8.08 -47.07 9.58
C LEU A 425 -8.59 -46.26 10.77
N GLU A 426 -9.11 -46.92 11.80
CA GLU A 426 -9.56 -46.26 13.02
C GLU A 426 -8.44 -45.50 13.74
N LYS A 427 -7.24 -46.08 13.83
CA LYS A 427 -6.04 -45.41 14.38
C LYS A 427 -5.66 -44.19 13.55
N SER A 428 -5.77 -44.27 12.23
CA SER A 428 -5.45 -43.17 11.33
C SER A 428 -6.46 -42.02 11.46
N ILE A 429 -7.75 -42.35 11.56
CA ILE A 429 -8.81 -41.37 11.88
C ILE A 429 -8.54 -40.71 13.24
N GLY A 430 -8.23 -41.50 14.27
CA GLY A 430 -7.91 -40.99 15.61
C GLY A 430 -6.72 -40.02 15.60
N PHE A 431 -5.65 -40.37 14.87
CA PHE A 431 -4.48 -39.51 14.69
C PHE A 431 -4.86 -38.17 14.03
N PHE A 432 -5.56 -38.20 12.89
CA PHE A 432 -5.95 -36.96 12.20
C PHE A 432 -6.94 -36.11 13.01
N SER A 433 -7.89 -36.72 13.69
CA SER A 433 -8.83 -36.00 14.57
C SER A 433 -8.12 -35.34 15.74
N GLN A 434 -7.17 -36.03 16.39
CA GLN A 434 -6.37 -35.46 17.47
C GLN A 434 -5.48 -34.32 16.95
N LEU A 435 -4.81 -34.53 15.82
CA LEU A 435 -3.92 -33.52 15.24
C LEU A 435 -4.70 -32.26 14.82
N TYR A 436 -5.89 -32.41 14.26
CA TYR A 436 -6.78 -31.31 13.94
C TYR A 436 -7.20 -30.54 15.19
N SER A 437 -7.60 -31.26 16.25
CA SER A 437 -7.99 -30.65 17.53
C SER A 437 -6.86 -29.85 18.19
N VAL A 438 -5.61 -30.30 18.06
CA VAL A 438 -4.45 -29.63 18.66
C VAL A 438 -4.00 -28.40 17.85
N HIS A 439 -4.00 -28.50 16.51
CA HIS A 439 -3.36 -27.49 15.66
C HIS A 439 -4.31 -26.60 14.87
N LEU A 440 -5.50 -27.09 14.50
CA LEU A 440 -6.36 -26.46 13.49
C LEU A 440 -7.76 -26.09 13.99
N VAL A 441 -8.09 -26.36 15.27
CA VAL A 441 -9.45 -26.18 15.81
C VAL A 441 -9.95 -24.73 15.78
N ASN A 442 -9.04 -23.76 15.75
CA ASN A 442 -9.38 -22.33 15.75
C ASN A 442 -9.46 -21.74 14.33
N GLU A 443 -9.19 -22.53 13.29
CA GLU A 443 -9.15 -22.06 11.91
C GLU A 443 -10.55 -21.95 11.28
N LYS A 444 -10.67 -21.09 10.26
CA LYS A 444 -11.92 -20.91 9.53
C LYS A 444 -12.33 -22.21 8.81
N THR A 445 -13.55 -22.64 9.09
CA THR A 445 -14.19 -23.83 8.50
C THR A 445 -15.23 -23.41 7.48
N ASP A 446 -15.21 -24.04 6.31
CA ASP A 446 -16.31 -23.99 5.36
C ASP A 446 -17.54 -24.68 5.95
N CYS A 447 -18.52 -23.85 6.33
CA CYS A 447 -19.78 -24.28 6.93
C CYS A 447 -20.64 -25.13 5.97
N THR A 448 -20.55 -24.88 4.65
CA THR A 448 -21.31 -25.62 3.63
C THR A 448 -20.76 -27.03 3.48
N SER A 449 -19.43 -27.15 3.30
CA SER A 449 -18.77 -28.47 3.26
C SER A 449 -18.98 -29.22 4.58
N LEU A 450 -18.82 -28.53 5.72
CA LEU A 450 -19.02 -29.15 7.03
C LEU A 450 -20.42 -29.76 7.15
N LEU A 451 -21.48 -29.01 6.84
CA LEU A 451 -22.84 -29.54 6.95
C LEU A 451 -23.09 -30.68 5.94
N SER A 452 -22.62 -30.54 4.69
CA SER A 452 -22.73 -31.58 3.65
C SER A 452 -22.07 -32.90 4.07
N ASP A 453 -20.85 -32.83 4.59
CA ASP A 453 -20.09 -34.00 5.02
C ASP A 453 -20.72 -34.67 6.25
N ASN A 454 -21.22 -33.89 7.20
CA ASN A 454 -21.91 -34.43 8.37
C ASN A 454 -23.27 -35.05 8.01
N VAL A 455 -23.97 -34.53 7.00
CA VAL A 455 -25.17 -35.17 6.45
C VAL A 455 -24.82 -36.48 5.74
N LYS A 456 -23.74 -36.52 4.95
CA LYS A 456 -23.22 -37.76 4.33
C LYS A 456 -22.86 -38.80 5.39
N LEU A 457 -22.20 -38.38 6.47
CA LEU A 457 -21.86 -39.21 7.63
C LEU A 457 -23.11 -39.73 8.32
N ALA A 458 -24.10 -38.87 8.60
CA ALA A 458 -25.36 -39.27 9.24
C ALA A 458 -26.11 -40.32 8.40
N VAL A 459 -26.19 -40.14 7.07
CA VAL A 459 -26.81 -41.14 6.18
C VAL A 459 -26.04 -42.46 6.20
N SER A 460 -24.71 -42.41 6.05
CA SER A 460 -23.86 -43.61 6.07
C SER A 460 -23.94 -44.36 7.40
N ALA A 461 -23.98 -43.63 8.51
CA ALA A 461 -24.14 -44.22 9.82
C ALA A 461 -25.54 -44.80 9.99
N SER A 462 -26.58 -44.13 9.51
CA SER A 462 -27.94 -44.66 9.53
C SER A 462 -28.08 -45.97 8.76
N ASP A 463 -27.36 -46.14 7.65
CA ASP A 463 -27.35 -47.41 6.89
C ASP A 463 -26.62 -48.52 7.67
N CYS A 464 -25.51 -48.20 8.36
CA CYS A 464 -24.83 -49.13 9.26
C CYS A 464 -25.72 -49.54 10.44
N LEU A 465 -26.34 -48.56 11.11
CA LEU A 465 -27.23 -48.77 12.25
C LEU A 465 -28.45 -49.60 11.84
N GLN A 466 -29.07 -49.30 10.69
CA GLN A 466 -30.21 -50.08 10.21
C GLN A 466 -29.83 -51.55 9.98
N THR A 467 -28.67 -51.78 9.35
CA THR A 467 -28.15 -53.13 9.11
C THR A 467 -27.96 -53.90 10.41
N ASP A 468 -27.29 -53.28 11.40
CA ASP A 468 -26.99 -53.95 12.67
C ASP A 468 -28.25 -54.13 13.54
N ILE A 469 -29.18 -53.18 13.55
CA ILE A 469 -30.48 -53.30 14.23
C ILE A 469 -31.29 -54.45 13.62
N THR A 470 -31.38 -54.51 12.28
CA THR A 470 -32.11 -55.60 11.60
C THR A 470 -31.49 -56.96 11.91
N ARG A 471 -30.15 -57.08 11.90
CA ARG A 471 -29.43 -58.30 12.29
C ARG A 471 -29.72 -58.71 13.73
N LEU A 472 -29.62 -57.77 14.67
CA LEU A 472 -29.88 -58.01 16.09
C LEU A 472 -31.34 -58.45 16.33
N LYS A 473 -32.32 -57.83 15.66
CA LYS A 473 -33.73 -58.23 15.73
C LYS A 473 -33.96 -59.65 15.21
N ILE A 474 -33.32 -60.03 14.10
CA ILE A 474 -33.42 -61.37 13.51
C ILE A 474 -32.80 -62.43 14.43
N LEU A 475 -31.70 -62.09 15.12
CA LEU A 475 -30.99 -62.98 16.04
C LEU A 475 -31.72 -63.22 17.37
N ILE A 476 -32.77 -62.46 17.71
CA ILE A 476 -33.59 -62.72 18.89
C ILE A 476 -34.41 -64.00 18.68
N MET A 477 -34.47 -64.84 19.72
CA MET A 477 -35.25 -66.08 19.69
C MET A 477 -36.73 -65.83 19.37
N PRO A 478 -37.34 -66.60 18.44
CA PRO A 478 -38.76 -66.48 18.11
C PRO A 478 -39.67 -66.61 19.34
N GLY A 479 -40.64 -65.71 19.49
CA GLY A 479 -41.54 -65.67 20.66
C GLY A 479 -41.09 -64.78 21.83
N GLN A 480 -39.88 -64.19 21.76
CA GLN A 480 -39.40 -63.19 22.74
C GLN A 480 -39.29 -61.77 22.17
N GLU A 481 -40.14 -61.45 21.19
CA GLU A 481 -40.17 -60.16 20.49
C GLU A 481 -40.61 -58.97 21.37
N ASN A 482 -41.11 -59.23 22.58
CA ASN A 482 -41.53 -58.22 23.57
C ASN A 482 -40.52 -58.02 24.71
N CYS A 483 -39.30 -58.56 24.61
CA CYS A 483 -38.27 -58.31 25.62
C CYS A 483 -37.78 -56.85 25.61
N GLU A 484 -37.23 -56.38 26.73
CA GLU A 484 -36.71 -55.00 26.87
C GLU A 484 -35.66 -54.66 25.81
N PHE A 485 -34.77 -55.61 25.50
CA PHE A 485 -33.78 -55.46 24.42
C PHE A 485 -34.44 -55.29 23.03
N SER A 486 -35.52 -56.01 22.74
CA SER A 486 -36.24 -55.83 21.48
C SER A 486 -36.97 -54.49 21.41
N ILE A 487 -37.45 -53.98 22.54
CA ILE A 487 -38.06 -52.64 22.63
C ILE A 487 -36.99 -51.59 22.36
N LEU A 488 -35.80 -51.71 22.96
CA LEU A 488 -34.66 -50.84 22.67
C LEU A 488 -34.33 -50.84 21.17
N MET A 489 -34.24 -51.99 20.50
CA MET A 489 -33.98 -52.04 19.07
C MET A 489 -35.05 -51.34 18.23
N ARG A 490 -36.34 -51.41 18.61
CA ARG A 490 -37.43 -50.68 17.95
C ARG A 490 -37.35 -49.17 18.18
N ASP A 491 -36.97 -48.75 19.38
CA ASP A 491 -36.77 -47.33 19.69
C ASP A 491 -35.61 -46.77 18.85
N LEU A 492 -34.46 -47.46 18.81
CA LEU A 492 -33.29 -47.06 18.03
C LEU A 492 -33.60 -47.08 16.52
N GLU A 493 -34.41 -48.02 16.03
CA GLU A 493 -34.87 -48.05 14.64
C GLU A 493 -35.70 -46.81 14.28
N THR A 494 -36.60 -46.41 15.17
CA THR A 494 -37.43 -45.21 15.00
C THR A 494 -36.55 -43.95 14.98
N CYS A 495 -35.65 -43.79 15.96
CA CYS A 495 -34.69 -42.69 15.99
C CYS A 495 -33.80 -42.66 14.73
N ASN A 496 -33.40 -43.81 14.21
CA ASN A 496 -32.60 -43.92 13.00
C ASN A 496 -33.35 -43.46 11.74
N GLN A 497 -34.62 -43.87 11.60
CA GLN A 497 -35.48 -43.45 10.51
C GLN A 497 -35.72 -41.93 10.54
N ASP A 498 -35.97 -41.36 11.71
CA ASP A 498 -36.13 -39.92 11.90
C ASP A 498 -34.85 -39.16 11.54
N THR A 499 -33.69 -39.64 12.01
CA THR A 499 -32.37 -39.08 11.67
C THR A 499 -32.14 -39.08 10.15
N LYS A 500 -32.44 -40.20 9.49
CA LYS A 500 -32.31 -40.36 8.03
C LYS A 500 -33.28 -39.45 7.26
N MET A 501 -34.50 -39.26 7.77
CA MET A 501 -35.46 -38.33 7.20
C MET A 501 -34.97 -36.88 7.30
N CYS A 502 -34.47 -36.45 8.47
CA CYS A 502 -33.90 -35.13 8.68
C CYS A 502 -32.68 -34.90 7.77
N ALA A 503 -31.78 -35.88 7.67
CA ALA A 503 -30.61 -35.81 6.80
C ALA A 503 -31.01 -35.63 5.32
N ARG A 504 -32.06 -36.30 4.85
CA ARG A 504 -32.59 -36.12 3.49
C ARG A 504 -33.20 -34.73 3.27
N LYS A 505 -33.91 -34.18 4.27
CA LYS A 505 -34.45 -32.82 4.21
C LYS A 505 -33.33 -31.78 4.09
N ILE A 506 -32.31 -31.86 4.94
CA ILE A 506 -31.13 -30.98 4.87
C ILE A 506 -30.44 -31.12 3.52
N LYS A 507 -30.22 -32.36 3.04
CA LYS A 507 -29.57 -32.62 1.75
C LYS A 507 -30.27 -31.97 0.55
N ARG A 508 -31.61 -31.89 0.56
CA ARG A 508 -32.38 -31.25 -0.52
C ARG A 508 -32.24 -29.73 -0.55
N ARG A 509 -31.88 -29.11 0.58
CA ARG A 509 -31.72 -27.66 0.74
C ARG A 509 -30.27 -27.22 0.69
N LEU A 510 -29.32 -28.16 0.70
CA LEU A 510 -27.90 -27.83 0.59
C LEU A 510 -27.59 -27.25 -0.80
N PRO A 511 -26.77 -26.19 -0.88
CA PRO A 511 -26.32 -25.65 -2.15
C PRO A 511 -25.53 -26.73 -2.92
N GLN A 512 -25.86 -27.00 -4.19
CA GLN A 512 -25.17 -28.02 -4.98
C GLN A 512 -23.77 -27.54 -5.38
N GLU A 513 -22.75 -28.37 -5.10
CA GLU A 513 -21.35 -28.12 -5.48
C GLU A 513 -21.25 -27.89 -7.00
N GLY A 514 -20.80 -26.69 -7.40
CA GLY A 514 -20.55 -26.33 -8.81
C GLY A 514 -21.51 -25.30 -9.41
N SER A 515 -22.58 -24.91 -8.71
CA SER A 515 -23.44 -23.81 -9.13
C SER A 515 -22.82 -22.46 -8.77
N SER A 516 -22.40 -21.67 -9.76
CA SER A 516 -21.77 -20.36 -9.60
C SER A 516 -22.61 -19.33 -8.81
N SER A 517 -23.89 -19.62 -8.59
CA SER A 517 -24.88 -18.82 -7.86
C SER A 517 -25.15 -19.32 -6.43
N SER A 518 -24.49 -20.39 -5.96
CA SER A 518 -24.79 -20.99 -4.67
C SER A 518 -24.22 -20.13 -3.53
N THR A 519 -25.10 -19.48 -2.75
CA THR A 519 -24.72 -18.73 -1.56
C THR A 519 -24.18 -19.68 -0.48
N PRO A 520 -22.96 -19.46 0.03
CA PRO A 520 -22.38 -20.32 1.06
C PRO A 520 -23.13 -20.15 2.38
N LEU A 521 -23.34 -21.25 3.10
CA LEU A 521 -23.98 -21.21 4.42
C LEU A 521 -23.05 -20.57 5.44
N THR A 522 -23.60 -19.84 6.41
CA THR A 522 -22.85 -19.28 7.54
C THR A 522 -23.60 -19.55 8.85
N PHE A 523 -22.92 -20.16 9.83
CA PHE A 523 -23.49 -20.40 11.16
C PHE A 523 -22.45 -20.31 12.27
N SER A 524 -22.94 -20.08 13.49
CA SER A 524 -22.13 -19.80 14.69
C SER A 524 -21.28 -21.00 15.13
N LYS A 525 -20.29 -20.73 15.98
CA LYS A 525 -19.44 -21.77 16.60
C LYS A 525 -20.27 -22.80 17.39
N GLU A 526 -21.35 -22.37 18.04
CA GLU A 526 -22.25 -23.26 18.79
C GLU A 526 -22.88 -24.32 17.88
N VAL A 527 -23.29 -23.94 16.66
CA VAL A 527 -23.84 -24.88 15.68
C VAL A 527 -22.76 -25.85 15.18
N LYS A 528 -21.52 -25.39 15.00
CA LYS A 528 -20.38 -26.25 14.66
C LYS A 528 -20.10 -27.29 15.75
N ASP A 529 -20.13 -26.87 17.02
CA ASP A 529 -19.93 -27.75 18.16
C ASP A 529 -21.07 -28.78 18.29
N LEU A 530 -22.32 -28.37 18.04
CA LEU A 530 -23.48 -29.27 17.97
C LEU A 530 -23.33 -30.32 16.86
N ILE A 531 -22.86 -29.92 15.67
CA ILE A 531 -22.61 -30.84 14.55
C ILE A 531 -21.50 -31.84 14.91
N SER A 532 -20.42 -31.38 15.53
CA SER A 532 -19.32 -32.23 15.99
C SER A 532 -19.77 -33.24 17.05
N ASP A 533 -20.57 -32.79 18.02
CA ASP A 533 -21.13 -33.66 19.07
C ASP A 533 -22.11 -34.69 18.46
N MET A 534 -22.93 -34.30 17.49
CA MET A 534 -23.80 -35.22 16.75
C MET A 534 -22.98 -36.32 16.08
N SER A 535 -21.95 -35.97 15.33
CA SER A 535 -21.11 -36.95 14.63
C SER A 535 -20.36 -37.88 15.58
N SER A 536 -19.88 -37.36 16.71
CA SER A 536 -19.28 -38.18 17.78
C SER A 536 -20.28 -39.19 18.36
N ASN A 537 -21.49 -38.74 18.72
CA ASN A 537 -22.54 -39.61 19.26
C ASN A 537 -23.00 -40.68 18.25
N VAL A 538 -23.23 -40.30 16.99
CA VAL A 538 -23.58 -41.24 15.91
C VAL A 538 -22.51 -42.33 15.76
N CYS A 539 -21.23 -41.96 15.79
CA CYS A 539 -20.14 -42.91 15.69
C CYS A 539 -20.07 -43.86 16.90
N LYS A 540 -20.27 -43.33 18.13
CA LYS A 540 -20.32 -44.16 19.36
C LYS A 540 -21.45 -45.20 19.27
N ILE A 541 -22.64 -44.81 18.84
CA ILE A 541 -23.79 -45.71 18.69
C ILE A 541 -23.48 -46.79 17.63
N SER A 542 -22.96 -46.40 16.47
CA SER A 542 -22.62 -47.35 15.39
C SER A 542 -21.56 -48.36 15.83
N LYS A 543 -20.50 -47.92 16.52
CA LYS A 543 -19.49 -48.82 17.08
C LYS A 543 -20.08 -49.77 18.12
N THR A 544 -20.99 -49.28 18.95
CA THR A 544 -21.63 -50.08 20.02
C THR A 544 -22.51 -51.16 19.42
N LEU A 545 -23.43 -50.81 18.54
CA LEU A 545 -24.30 -51.80 17.90
C LEU A 545 -23.52 -52.81 17.07
N ARG A 546 -22.43 -52.39 16.41
CA ARG A 546 -21.56 -53.31 15.69
C ARG A 546 -20.87 -54.30 16.62
N PHE A 547 -20.35 -53.85 17.76
CA PHE A 547 -19.73 -54.75 18.75
C PHE A 547 -20.73 -55.78 19.28
N VAL A 548 -21.97 -55.34 19.58
CA VAL A 548 -23.06 -56.24 19.99
C VAL A 548 -23.42 -57.21 18.86
N ALA A 549 -23.53 -56.75 17.62
CA ALA A 549 -23.88 -57.59 16.48
C ALA A 549 -22.81 -58.65 16.17
N ILE A 550 -21.51 -58.30 16.24
CA ILE A 550 -20.41 -59.24 16.08
C ILE A 550 -20.41 -60.26 17.22
N GLY A 551 -20.51 -59.80 18.46
CA GLY A 551 -20.57 -60.68 19.64
C GLY A 551 -21.78 -61.62 19.58
N ALA A 552 -22.93 -61.12 19.15
CA ALA A 552 -24.14 -61.91 18.97
C ALA A 552 -23.95 -62.98 17.90
N MET A 553 -23.43 -62.65 16.72
CA MET A 553 -23.20 -63.65 15.67
C MET A 553 -22.16 -64.70 16.06
N GLN A 554 -21.11 -64.33 16.79
CA GLN A 554 -20.15 -65.30 17.33
C GLN A 554 -20.82 -66.27 18.30
N GLN A 555 -21.74 -65.80 19.15
CA GLN A 555 -22.51 -66.68 20.03
C GLN A 555 -23.51 -67.55 19.25
N ALA A 556 -24.18 -66.99 18.24
CA ALA A 556 -25.12 -67.72 17.39
C ALA A 556 -24.43 -68.85 16.60
N SER A 557 -23.24 -68.58 16.03
CA SER A 557 -22.45 -69.58 15.30
C SER A 557 -21.92 -70.72 16.17
N ILE A 558 -21.57 -70.45 17.44
CA ILE A 558 -21.19 -71.48 18.40
C ILE A 558 -22.39 -72.39 18.75
N MET A 559 -23.61 -71.84 18.79
CA MET A 559 -24.83 -72.59 19.08
C MET A 559 -25.32 -73.42 17.90
N THR A 560 -25.12 -72.96 16.66
CA THR A 560 -25.50 -73.68 15.43
C THR A 560 -24.43 -74.66 14.93
N GLY A 561 -23.15 -74.43 15.22
CA GLY A 561 -22.04 -75.29 14.79
C GLY A 561 -21.95 -76.68 15.46
N GLY A 562 -22.86 -77.00 16.39
CA GLY A 562 -22.92 -78.28 17.12
C GLY A 562 -24.08 -79.21 16.75
N GLN A 563 -24.98 -78.81 15.83
CA GLN A 563 -26.12 -79.63 15.40
C GLN A 563 -25.99 -79.99 13.91
N ASP A 564 -26.17 -81.27 13.58
CA ASP A 564 -26.17 -81.76 12.20
C ASP A 564 -27.17 -80.97 11.33
N LEU A 565 -26.71 -80.55 10.15
CA LEU A 565 -27.37 -79.64 9.20
C LEU A 565 -28.81 -80.05 8.74
N ASP A 566 -29.29 -81.24 9.09
CA ASP A 566 -30.51 -81.85 8.54
C ASP A 566 -31.73 -81.84 9.48
N THR A 567 -31.63 -81.31 10.71
CA THR A 567 -32.80 -81.24 11.62
C THR A 567 -33.20 -79.80 11.90
N TYR A 568 -34.11 -79.26 11.08
CA TYR A 568 -34.71 -77.93 11.29
C TYR A 568 -35.52 -77.89 12.58
N ASN A 569 -35.09 -77.05 13.53
CA ASN A 569 -35.94 -76.52 14.58
C ASN A 569 -36.11 -75.01 14.37
N ASP A 570 -37.35 -74.52 14.38
CA ASP A 570 -37.73 -73.09 14.41
C ASP A 570 -37.26 -72.34 15.68
N ALA A 571 -36.32 -72.91 16.44
CA ALA A 571 -35.81 -72.43 17.73
C ALA A 571 -34.39 -71.83 17.64
N GLU A 572 -33.92 -71.48 16.44
CA GLU A 572 -32.62 -70.81 16.26
C GLU A 572 -32.72 -69.31 16.59
N GLY A 573 -32.07 -68.89 17.69
CA GLY A 573 -31.93 -67.51 18.11
C GLY A 573 -31.28 -67.41 19.50
N LEU A 574 -30.80 -66.23 19.87
CA LEU A 574 -30.13 -65.97 21.14
C LEU A 574 -31.14 -65.54 22.21
N MET A 575 -30.83 -65.92 23.46
CA MET A 575 -31.55 -65.44 24.64
C MET A 575 -31.32 -63.92 24.83
N PRO A 576 -32.37 -63.12 25.08
CA PRO A 576 -32.29 -61.67 25.31
C PRO A 576 -31.29 -61.30 26.41
N LYS A 577 -31.23 -62.06 27.50
CA LYS A 577 -30.23 -61.84 28.57
C LYS A 577 -28.78 -61.88 28.06
N LYS A 578 -28.49 -62.75 27.08
CA LYS A 578 -27.16 -62.84 26.49
C LYS A 578 -26.86 -61.65 25.58
N MET A 579 -27.87 -61.15 24.87
CA MET A 579 -27.77 -59.91 24.10
C MET A 579 -27.56 -58.70 25.00
N GLU A 580 -28.22 -58.65 26.16
CA GLU A 580 -28.02 -57.63 27.19
C GLU A 580 -26.58 -57.66 27.74
N GLU A 581 -26.06 -58.84 28.12
CA GLU A 581 -24.66 -58.98 28.56
C GLU A 581 -23.66 -58.43 27.53
N LEU A 582 -23.86 -58.74 26.25
CA LEU A 582 -23.03 -58.22 25.16
C LEU A 582 -23.18 -56.70 25.00
N ALA A 583 -24.39 -56.17 25.19
CA ALA A 583 -24.64 -54.73 25.16
C ALA A 583 -23.95 -54.00 26.32
N TYR A 584 -23.97 -54.56 27.53
CA TYR A 584 -23.21 -54.02 28.67
C TYR A 584 -21.70 -54.00 28.40
N GLN A 585 -21.14 -55.09 27.84
CA GLN A 585 -19.73 -55.13 27.45
C GLN A 585 -19.37 -54.11 26.36
N ALA A 586 -20.28 -53.88 25.42
CA ALA A 586 -20.09 -52.92 24.33
C ALA A 586 -20.04 -51.48 24.84
N VAL A 587 -20.96 -51.12 25.73
CA VAL A 587 -21.09 -49.76 26.25
C VAL A 587 -19.95 -49.43 27.21
N ASP A 588 -19.60 -50.34 28.12
CA ASP A 588 -18.43 -50.18 29.02
C ASP A 588 -17.15 -49.89 28.21
N LYS A 589 -16.95 -50.59 27.09
CA LYS A 589 -15.78 -50.40 26.21
C LYS A 589 -15.78 -49.07 25.45
N ILE A 590 -16.93 -48.53 25.06
CA ILE A 590 -17.04 -47.39 24.12
C ILE A 590 -17.34 -46.07 24.84
N TYR A 591 -18.17 -46.11 25.87
CA TYR A 591 -18.59 -44.95 26.65
C TYR A 591 -17.68 -44.71 27.85
N ASP A 592 -17.02 -45.73 28.39
CA ASP A 592 -16.07 -45.67 29.51
C ASP A 592 -16.68 -44.87 30.69
N LYS A 593 -16.33 -43.58 30.83
CA LYS A 593 -16.82 -42.71 31.92
C LYS A 593 -18.27 -42.23 31.76
N ASP A 594 -18.83 -42.27 30.55
CA ASP A 594 -20.19 -41.85 30.23
C ASP A 594 -21.20 -43.02 30.28
N ASP A 595 -20.80 -44.19 30.77
CA ASP A 595 -21.64 -45.39 30.84
C ASP A 595 -22.74 -45.27 31.91
N SER A 596 -23.99 -45.37 31.47
CA SER A 596 -25.21 -45.43 32.29
C SER A 596 -26.00 -46.72 32.06
N GLY A 597 -25.38 -47.72 31.44
CA GLY A 597 -26.01 -48.94 30.95
C GLY A 597 -26.53 -48.80 29.51
N PRO A 598 -26.73 -49.91 28.80
CA PRO A 598 -27.01 -49.92 27.37
C PRO A 598 -28.34 -49.28 26.98
N TYR A 599 -29.33 -49.34 27.86
CA TYR A 599 -30.63 -48.74 27.63
C TYR A 599 -30.56 -47.21 27.67
N ASP A 600 -29.96 -46.64 28.71
CA ASP A 600 -29.92 -45.19 28.90
C ASP A 600 -28.85 -44.53 28.02
N SER A 601 -27.67 -45.12 27.90
CA SER A 601 -26.57 -44.56 27.09
C SER A 601 -26.92 -44.50 25.60
N LEU A 602 -27.49 -45.57 25.03
CA LEU A 602 -27.89 -45.59 23.62
C LEU A 602 -29.08 -44.65 23.36
N ARG A 603 -30.11 -44.66 24.22
CA ARG A 603 -31.27 -43.75 24.07
C ARG A 603 -30.87 -42.28 24.22
N LEU A 604 -30.01 -41.94 25.18
CA LEU A 604 -29.55 -40.57 25.39
C LEU A 604 -28.70 -40.08 24.22
N SER A 605 -27.71 -40.86 23.78
CA SER A 605 -26.88 -40.50 22.63
C SER A 605 -27.70 -40.35 21.35
N PHE A 606 -28.62 -41.29 21.06
CA PHE A 606 -29.42 -41.19 19.84
C PHE A 606 -30.45 -40.06 19.93
N GLY A 607 -31.02 -39.81 21.11
CA GLY A 607 -31.88 -38.67 21.38
C GLY A 607 -31.17 -37.32 21.12
N LYS A 608 -29.90 -37.19 21.50
CA LYS A 608 -29.08 -36.01 21.14
C LYS A 608 -28.92 -35.88 19.63
N VAL A 609 -28.61 -36.97 18.93
CA VAL A 609 -28.45 -36.97 17.46
C VAL A 609 -29.74 -36.53 16.77
N VAL A 610 -30.88 -37.14 17.12
CA VAL A 610 -32.19 -36.80 16.56
C VAL A 610 -32.56 -35.35 16.89
N GLY A 611 -32.33 -34.91 18.13
CA GLY A 611 -32.58 -33.54 18.56
C GLY A 611 -31.76 -32.52 17.77
N THR A 612 -30.46 -32.75 17.59
CA THR A 612 -29.58 -31.89 16.81
C THR A 612 -29.95 -31.90 15.32
N MET A 613 -30.22 -33.06 14.73
CA MET A 613 -30.62 -33.15 13.31
C MET A 613 -31.97 -32.49 13.02
N ASN A 614 -32.94 -32.58 13.93
CA ASN A 614 -34.21 -31.85 13.80
C ASN A 614 -33.99 -30.33 13.90
N LYS A 615 -33.17 -29.87 14.85
CA LYS A 615 -32.82 -28.44 14.95
C LYS A 615 -32.16 -27.93 13.68
N LEU A 616 -31.17 -28.66 13.15
CA LEU A 616 -30.48 -28.30 11.91
C LEU A 616 -31.43 -28.32 10.70
N ALA A 617 -32.33 -29.32 10.61
CA ALA A 617 -33.30 -29.40 9.53
C ALA A 617 -34.29 -28.23 9.55
N ASN A 618 -34.80 -27.85 10.73
CA ASN A 618 -35.71 -26.73 10.87
C ASN A 618 -35.00 -25.39 10.58
N ALA A 619 -33.78 -25.19 11.09
CA ALA A 619 -33.01 -23.98 10.84
C ALA A 619 -32.67 -23.81 9.34
N MET A 620 -32.34 -24.90 8.64
CA MET A 620 -32.19 -24.91 7.17
C MET A 620 -33.51 -24.65 6.42
N GLU A 621 -34.64 -25.10 6.95
CA GLU A 621 -35.96 -24.85 6.35
C GLU A 621 -36.41 -23.39 6.53
N ASN A 622 -36.03 -22.78 7.65
CA ASN A 622 -36.31 -21.38 7.98
C ASN A 622 -35.33 -20.38 7.32
N GLY A 623 -34.29 -20.85 6.63
CA GLY A 623 -33.26 -19.98 6.04
C GLY A 623 -32.35 -19.32 7.08
N GLU A 624 -32.26 -19.84 8.31
CA GLU A 624 -31.46 -19.24 9.39
C GLU A 624 -29.94 -19.30 9.12
N TYR A 625 -29.52 -20.16 8.20
CA TYR A 625 -28.12 -20.33 7.77
C TYR A 625 -27.83 -19.75 6.40
N ASP A 626 -28.81 -19.08 5.77
CA ASP A 626 -28.64 -18.42 4.49
C ASP A 626 -27.59 -17.31 4.62
N PHE A 627 -26.87 -17.09 3.52
CA PHE A 627 -25.78 -16.12 3.46
C PHE A 627 -26.27 -14.72 3.84
N ASP A 628 -25.66 -14.13 4.87
CA ASP A 628 -26.03 -12.84 5.45
C ASP A 628 -25.64 -11.62 4.58
N GLY A 629 -25.16 -11.83 3.36
CA GLY A 629 -24.71 -10.79 2.45
C GLY A 629 -23.28 -10.29 2.70
N THR A 630 -22.61 -10.73 3.77
CA THR A 630 -21.24 -10.31 4.08
C THR A 630 -20.22 -11.09 3.25
N ARG A 631 -19.89 -10.58 2.06
CA ARG A 631 -18.75 -11.09 1.29
C ARG A 631 -17.45 -10.64 1.95
N GLU A 632 -16.92 -11.44 2.87
CA GLU A 632 -15.52 -11.29 3.27
C GLU A 632 -14.63 -11.46 2.03
N ALA A 633 -13.68 -10.54 1.84
CA ALA A 633 -12.72 -10.63 0.74
C ALA A 633 -11.97 -11.97 0.85
N LYS A 634 -12.02 -12.77 -0.22
CA LYS A 634 -11.38 -14.09 -0.27
C LYS A 634 -9.88 -13.93 -0.03
N ALA A 635 -9.43 -14.29 1.17
CA ALA A 635 -8.03 -14.18 1.55
C ALA A 635 -7.16 -15.02 0.60
N LEU A 636 -5.99 -14.50 0.26
CA LEU A 636 -5.01 -15.26 -0.52
C LEU A 636 -4.58 -16.50 0.26
N PRO A 637 -4.63 -17.71 -0.32
CA PRO A 637 -4.20 -18.92 0.36
C PRO A 637 -2.76 -18.82 0.90
N PRO A 638 -2.44 -19.44 2.05
CA PRO A 638 -1.13 -19.33 2.71
C PRO A 638 0.03 -19.73 1.81
N VAL A 639 -0.16 -20.75 0.97
CA VAL A 639 0.83 -21.18 -0.03
C VAL A 639 1.18 -20.07 -1.02
N LYS A 640 0.20 -19.27 -1.46
CA LYS A 640 0.43 -18.14 -2.38
C LYS A 640 1.09 -16.97 -1.66
N GLN A 641 0.67 -16.69 -0.43
CA GLN A 641 1.31 -15.67 0.41
C GLN A 641 2.79 -16.00 0.64
N ARG A 642 3.07 -17.24 1.06
CA ARG A 642 4.43 -17.75 1.29
C ARG A 642 5.28 -17.71 0.03
N ALA A 643 4.74 -18.15 -1.12
CA ALA A 643 5.43 -18.06 -2.40
C ALA A 643 5.77 -16.61 -2.79
N SER A 644 4.87 -15.65 -2.52
CA SER A 644 5.13 -14.23 -2.72
C SER A 644 6.26 -13.72 -1.80
N THR A 645 6.23 -14.09 -0.52
CA THR A 645 7.28 -13.74 0.44
C THR A 645 8.64 -14.29 0.02
N VAL A 646 8.71 -15.56 -0.44
CA VAL A 646 9.96 -16.17 -0.92
C VAL A 646 10.47 -15.45 -2.18
N LYS A 647 9.58 -15.09 -3.12
CA LYS A 647 9.96 -14.30 -4.30
C LYS A 647 10.52 -12.93 -3.92
N ALA A 648 9.89 -12.24 -2.97
CA ALA A 648 10.38 -10.96 -2.46
C ALA A 648 11.76 -11.11 -1.80
N GLN A 649 11.95 -12.16 -0.98
CA GLN A 649 13.24 -12.46 -0.35
C GLN A 649 14.34 -12.73 -1.38
N ILE A 650 14.03 -13.44 -2.47
CA ILE A 650 15.00 -13.67 -3.56
C ILE A 650 15.39 -12.34 -4.22
N ALA A 651 14.43 -11.47 -4.52
CA ALA A 651 14.72 -10.14 -5.07
C ALA A 651 15.54 -9.27 -4.11
N ASP A 652 15.23 -9.30 -2.81
CA ASP A 652 15.98 -8.57 -1.79
C ASP A 652 17.43 -9.08 -1.66
N ILE A 653 17.65 -10.40 -1.79
CA ILE A 653 18.99 -10.98 -1.79
C ILE A 653 19.81 -10.44 -2.97
N GLU A 654 19.22 -10.29 -4.16
CA GLU A 654 19.91 -9.71 -5.32
C GLU A 654 20.30 -8.25 -5.07
N VAL A 655 19.40 -7.45 -4.48
CA VAL A 655 19.69 -6.07 -4.09
C VAL A 655 20.79 -6.01 -3.03
N MET A 656 20.77 -6.91 -2.04
CA MET A 656 21.80 -6.98 -1.01
C MET A 656 23.15 -7.40 -1.57
N LYS A 657 23.19 -8.32 -2.55
CA LYS A 657 24.43 -8.69 -3.26
C LYS A 657 25.02 -7.48 -3.98
N PHE A 658 24.22 -6.73 -4.73
CA PHE A 658 24.70 -5.51 -5.39
C PHE A 658 25.26 -4.48 -4.41
N LYS A 659 24.56 -4.26 -3.28
CA LYS A 659 25.06 -3.37 -2.21
C LYS A 659 26.36 -3.87 -1.59
N LEU A 660 26.50 -5.19 -1.40
CA LEU A 660 27.72 -5.79 -0.89
C LEU A 660 28.88 -5.59 -1.87
N ASP A 661 28.67 -5.86 -3.16
CA ASP A 661 29.68 -5.66 -4.21
C ASP A 661 30.12 -4.19 -4.29
N THR A 662 29.17 -3.25 -4.22
CA THR A 662 29.45 -1.81 -4.16
C THR A 662 30.31 -1.47 -2.93
N LYS A 663 29.99 -2.03 -1.76
CA LYS A 663 30.76 -1.82 -0.54
C LYS A 663 32.14 -2.47 -0.60
N GLU A 664 32.29 -3.61 -1.27
CA GLU A 664 33.59 -4.20 -1.53
C GLU A 664 34.45 -3.35 -2.47
N GLU A 665 33.84 -2.69 -3.46
CA GLU A 665 34.50 -1.73 -4.33
C GLU A 665 34.94 -0.48 -3.56
N ASP A 666 34.06 0.11 -2.74
CA ASP A 666 34.39 1.20 -1.82
C ASP A 666 35.57 0.82 -0.91
N ILE A 667 35.58 -0.39 -0.35
CA ILE A 667 36.68 -0.89 0.49
C ILE A 667 37.97 -1.03 -0.32
N LYS A 668 37.91 -1.48 -1.57
CA LYS A 668 39.10 -1.55 -2.46
C LYS A 668 39.64 -0.15 -2.76
N GLU A 669 38.78 0.82 -3.05
CA GLU A 669 39.19 2.21 -3.28
C GLU A 669 39.78 2.85 -2.03
N LEU A 670 39.14 2.68 -0.87
CA LEU A 670 39.66 3.16 0.41
C LEU A 670 41.02 2.54 0.74
N LYS A 671 41.21 1.24 0.48
CA LYS A 671 42.52 0.58 0.64
C LYS A 671 43.58 1.18 -0.29
N LYS A 672 43.21 1.51 -1.54
CA LYS A 672 44.12 2.16 -2.50
C LYS A 672 44.49 3.57 -2.03
N LEU A 673 43.50 4.38 -1.63
CA LEU A 673 43.72 5.73 -1.08
C LEU A 673 44.57 5.69 0.19
N PHE A 674 44.31 4.74 1.09
CA PHE A 674 45.12 4.54 2.29
C PHE A 674 46.57 4.23 1.94
N LYS A 675 46.81 3.35 0.95
CA LYS A 675 48.17 3.04 0.49
C LYS A 675 48.88 4.27 -0.11
N MET A 676 48.18 5.06 -0.94
CA MET A 676 48.73 6.31 -1.48
C MET A 676 49.07 7.30 -0.35
N LYS A 677 48.19 7.44 0.66
CA LYS A 677 48.46 8.28 1.83
C LYS A 677 49.62 7.77 2.68
N GLN A 678 49.78 6.46 2.78
CA GLN A 678 50.92 5.83 3.46
C GLN A 678 52.23 6.12 2.72
N GLU A 679 52.23 6.06 1.38
CA GLU A 679 53.37 6.44 0.54
C GLU A 679 53.70 7.93 0.70
N GLU A 680 52.71 8.84 0.60
CA GLU A 680 52.89 10.28 0.85
C GLU A 680 53.45 10.58 2.25
N MET A 681 52.94 9.92 3.29
CA MET A 681 53.45 10.06 4.65
C MET A 681 54.90 9.59 4.77
N SER A 682 55.27 8.51 4.08
CA SER A 682 56.66 8.03 4.05
C SER A 682 57.59 9.03 3.34
N GLU A 683 57.15 9.64 2.24
CA GLU A 683 57.90 10.70 1.54
C GLU A 683 58.06 11.95 2.42
N GLN A 684 57.00 12.35 3.12
CA GLN A 684 57.04 13.46 4.06
C GLN A 684 57.98 13.17 5.23
N GLN A 685 57.95 11.96 5.81
CA GLN A 685 58.90 11.54 6.84
C GLN A 685 60.35 11.61 6.36
N VAL A 686 60.64 11.15 5.14
CA VAL A 686 61.98 11.29 4.54
C VAL A 686 62.36 12.77 4.37
N ARG A 687 61.44 13.62 3.92
CA ARG A 687 61.67 15.06 3.75
C ARG A 687 61.92 15.76 5.08
N VAL A 688 61.17 15.41 6.13
CA VAL A 688 61.40 15.90 7.50
C VAL A 688 62.77 15.46 7.97
N GLY A 689 63.14 14.19 7.85
CA GLY A 689 64.48 13.72 8.23
C GLY A 689 65.62 14.43 7.47
N LEU A 690 65.41 14.77 6.19
CA LEU A 690 66.37 15.57 5.42
C LEU A 690 66.46 17.03 5.91
N LEU A 691 65.33 17.64 6.27
CA LEU A 691 65.30 19.00 6.82
C LEU A 691 65.89 19.05 8.23
N GLU A 692 65.60 18.07 9.07
CA GLU A 692 66.22 17.91 10.39
C GLU A 692 67.74 17.76 10.27
N LYS A 693 68.23 16.94 9.34
CA LYS A 693 69.66 16.81 9.09
C LYS A 693 70.30 18.11 8.57
N LYS A 694 69.59 18.87 7.71
CA LYS A 694 70.05 20.19 7.27
C LYS A 694 70.06 21.20 8.41
N LEU A 695 69.06 21.18 9.28
CA LEU A 695 68.98 22.03 10.46
C LEU A 695 70.10 21.71 11.44
N GLU A 696 70.38 20.42 11.68
CA GLU A 696 71.48 19.97 12.52
C GLU A 696 72.83 20.46 11.97
N ASN A 697 73.06 20.33 10.65
CA ASN A 697 74.27 20.85 10.00
C ASN A 697 74.35 22.38 10.10
N ALA A 698 73.25 23.11 9.87
CA ALA A 698 73.22 24.56 9.98
C ALA A 698 73.44 25.04 11.44
N SER A 699 72.93 24.28 12.42
CA SER A 699 73.19 24.53 13.84
C SER A 699 74.66 24.34 14.16
N LYS A 700 75.28 23.25 13.69
CA LYS A 700 76.72 23.02 13.85
C LYS A 700 77.56 24.12 13.19
N ASP A 701 77.24 24.51 11.96
CA ASP A 701 77.89 25.64 11.27
C ASP A 701 77.71 26.96 12.03
N GLY A 702 76.53 27.18 12.60
CA GLY A 702 76.20 28.33 13.43
C GLY A 702 77.00 28.36 14.74
N GLU A 703 77.08 27.22 15.43
CA GLU A 703 77.90 27.03 16.64
C GLU A 703 79.38 27.27 16.33
N GLU A 704 79.92 26.73 15.24
CA GLU A 704 81.30 26.98 14.83
C GLU A 704 81.56 28.47 14.54
N ARG A 705 80.61 29.17 13.91
CA ARG A 705 80.72 30.62 13.66
C ARG A 705 80.64 31.42 14.95
N LEU A 706 79.75 31.03 15.86
CA LEU A 706 79.61 31.65 17.17
C LEU A 706 80.89 31.48 17.98
N GLU A 707 81.49 30.29 17.96
CA GLU A 707 82.77 30.02 18.60
C GLU A 707 83.90 30.87 18.00
N LYS A 708 83.96 31.01 16.67
CA LYS A 708 84.91 31.90 15.99
C LYS A 708 84.70 33.37 16.36
N LEU A 709 83.45 33.83 16.46
CA LEU A 709 83.13 35.20 16.87
C LEU A 709 83.46 35.44 18.34
N GLN A 710 83.19 34.47 19.22
CA GLN A 710 83.54 34.52 20.62
C GLN A 710 85.05 34.66 20.81
N ARG A 711 85.85 33.85 20.10
CA ARG A 711 87.32 33.97 20.12
C ARG A 711 87.79 35.37 19.68
N LYS A 712 87.20 35.93 18.62
CA LYS A 712 87.51 37.30 18.17
C LYS A 712 87.10 38.38 19.19
N LEU A 713 85.95 38.19 19.86
CA LEU A 713 85.47 39.09 20.89
C LEU A 713 86.41 39.07 22.11
N ASP A 714 86.85 37.89 22.51
CA ASP A 714 87.79 37.70 23.61
C ASP A 714 89.14 38.34 23.27
N GLU A 715 89.65 38.13 22.04
CA GLU A 715 90.87 38.79 21.53
C GLU A 715 90.76 40.33 21.55
N LEU A 716 89.64 40.88 21.06
CA LEU A 716 89.39 42.33 21.06
C LEU A 716 89.26 42.88 22.48
N THR A 717 88.62 42.15 23.38
CA THR A 717 88.46 42.54 24.79
C THR A 717 89.81 42.57 25.50
N ILE A 718 90.66 41.56 25.28
CA ILE A 718 92.03 41.54 25.79
C ILE A 718 92.83 42.72 25.23
N HIS A 719 92.68 43.01 23.93
CA HIS A 719 93.37 44.13 23.30
C HIS A 719 92.92 45.49 23.86
N SER A 720 91.61 45.68 24.07
CA SER A 720 91.05 46.89 24.67
C SER A 720 91.54 47.09 26.10
N LYS A 721 91.51 46.05 26.94
CA LYS A 721 92.02 46.11 28.32
C LYS A 721 93.51 46.43 28.38
N LYS A 722 94.29 45.89 27.44
CA LYS A 722 95.72 46.21 27.34
C LYS A 722 95.91 47.70 27.00
N ARG A 723 95.13 48.22 26.05
CA ARG A 723 95.15 49.65 25.70
C ARG A 723 94.69 50.55 26.84
N GLU A 724 93.63 50.18 27.55
CA GLU A 724 93.16 50.90 28.75
C GLU A 724 94.27 50.98 29.79
N LYS A 725 94.96 49.88 30.05
CA LYS A 725 96.09 49.85 30.98
C LYS A 725 97.26 50.74 30.52
N GLU A 726 97.60 50.69 29.23
CA GLU A 726 98.62 51.59 28.65
C GLU A 726 98.21 53.07 28.79
N PHE A 727 96.92 53.39 28.58
CA PHE A 727 96.40 54.75 28.79
C PHE A 727 96.43 55.17 30.26
N GLU A 728 96.07 54.28 31.18
CA GLU A 728 96.11 54.51 32.63
C GLU A 728 97.55 54.79 33.08
N GLU A 729 98.52 53.97 32.65
CA GLU A 729 99.95 54.20 32.89
C GLU A 729 100.40 55.56 32.33
N THR A 730 99.97 55.95 31.13
CA THR A 730 100.28 57.30 30.60
C THR A 730 99.60 58.43 31.37
N CYS A 731 98.36 58.25 31.83
CA CYS A 731 97.67 59.24 32.66
C CYS A 731 98.37 59.43 34.01
N ASP A 732 98.82 58.35 34.64
CA ASP A 732 99.58 58.41 35.90
C ASP A 732 100.91 59.15 35.71
N THR A 733 101.62 58.92 34.60
CA THR A 733 102.84 59.67 34.30
C THR A 733 102.57 61.16 34.09
N LEU A 734 101.51 61.52 33.38
CA LEU A 734 101.12 62.92 33.17
C LEU A 734 100.67 63.58 34.47
N GLN A 735 99.98 62.86 35.36
CA GLN A 735 99.57 63.37 36.66
C GLN A 735 100.79 63.61 37.56
N ALA A 736 101.77 62.70 37.55
CA ALA A 736 103.04 62.89 38.25
C ALA A 736 103.80 64.12 37.74
N ASP A 737 103.83 64.34 36.41
CA ASP A 737 104.43 65.53 35.80
C ASP A 737 103.68 66.82 36.21
N ILE A 738 102.34 66.79 36.27
CA ILE A 738 101.53 67.92 36.74
C ILE A 738 101.85 68.26 38.19
N ASP A 739 101.88 67.26 39.08
CA ASP A 739 102.17 67.46 40.50
C ASP A 739 103.58 68.02 40.72
N ALA A 740 104.56 67.57 39.92
CA ALA A 740 105.92 68.12 39.92
C ALA A 740 105.94 69.60 39.49
N LEU A 741 105.24 69.96 38.41
CA LEU A 741 105.12 71.34 37.94
C LEU A 741 104.38 72.24 38.95
N GLU A 742 103.41 71.72 39.69
CA GLU A 742 102.74 72.46 40.76
C GLU A 742 103.66 72.73 41.96
N GLN A 743 104.51 71.77 42.33
CA GLN A 743 105.56 72.01 43.33
C GLN A 743 106.56 73.08 42.87
N GLU A 744 107.05 72.99 41.63
CA GLU A 744 107.97 74.01 41.09
C GLU A 744 107.32 75.42 41.09
N LYS A 745 106.04 75.50 40.78
CA LYS A 745 105.26 76.75 40.81
C LYS A 745 105.11 77.31 42.23
N LEU A 746 104.95 76.45 43.24
CA LEU A 746 104.91 76.86 44.65
C LEU A 746 106.27 77.40 45.10
N ASP A 747 107.35 76.71 44.79
CA ASP A 747 108.73 77.11 45.11
C ASP A 747 109.11 78.46 44.46
N LEU A 748 108.72 78.67 43.20
CA LEU A 748 108.93 79.93 42.49
C LEU A 748 108.12 81.09 43.11
N ARG A 749 106.92 80.83 43.62
CA ARG A 749 106.11 81.83 44.34
C ARG A 749 106.73 82.24 45.66
N GLU A 750 107.35 81.33 46.41
CA GLU A 750 108.07 81.69 47.63
C GLU A 750 109.33 82.49 47.32
N ARG A 751 110.09 82.12 46.28
CA ARG A 751 111.27 82.89 45.82
C ARG A 751 110.90 84.33 45.39
N LEU A 752 109.75 84.52 44.74
CA LEU A 752 109.24 85.85 44.36
C LEU A 752 108.90 86.74 45.57
N LYS A 753 108.36 86.19 46.66
CA LYS A 753 108.08 86.95 47.90
C LYS A 753 109.35 87.44 48.61
N VAL A 754 110.43 86.66 48.56
CA VAL A 754 111.71 87.04 49.17
C VAL A 754 112.43 88.12 48.37
N LEU A 755 112.31 88.11 47.03
CA LEU A 755 112.92 89.11 46.15
C LEU A 755 112.21 90.47 46.18
N SER A 756 110.90 90.52 46.45
CA SER A 756 110.14 91.79 46.51
C SER A 756 110.53 92.72 47.67
N LYS A 757 111.20 92.22 48.72
CA LYS A 757 111.73 93.07 49.81
C LYS A 757 113.08 93.72 49.49
N LYS A 758 113.74 93.37 48.37
CA LYS A 758 115.13 93.73 48.11
C LYS A 758 115.39 94.70 46.95
N SER A 759 114.41 95.00 46.08
CA SER A 759 114.63 95.88 44.92
C SER A 759 113.66 97.07 44.86
N LEU A 760 113.76 97.93 45.88
CA LEU A 760 113.30 99.32 45.88
C LEU A 760 114.33 100.24 45.17
N LEU A 761 115.10 99.70 44.21
CA LEU A 761 116.18 100.35 43.48
C LEU A 761 116.23 99.79 42.05
N GLU A 762 115.89 100.64 41.09
CA GLU A 762 116.06 100.50 39.63
C GLU A 762 115.18 99.43 38.96
N GLY A 763 114.49 99.65 37.85
CA GLY A 763 114.49 100.67 36.80
C GLY A 763 113.93 99.97 35.55
N LEU A 764 112.73 100.32 35.10
CA LEU A 764 112.48 101.01 33.82
C LEU A 764 112.81 100.23 32.52
N ASP A 765 111.72 99.96 31.78
CA ASP A 765 111.48 100.39 30.38
C ASP A 765 111.46 99.36 29.21
N ARG A 766 110.33 99.45 28.48
CA ARG A 766 110.07 99.26 27.02
C ARG A 766 110.07 97.84 26.39
N LYS A 767 108.92 97.38 25.85
CA LYS A 767 108.22 97.70 24.55
C LYS A 767 108.89 96.98 23.35
N SER A 768 108.23 96.47 22.31
CA SER A 768 106.85 96.56 21.79
C SER A 768 106.70 95.78 20.46
N GLY A 769 105.46 95.43 20.08
CA GLY A 769 104.97 95.39 18.68
C GLY A 769 104.95 94.01 18.01
N GLN A 770 104.05 93.65 17.07
CA GLN A 770 102.91 94.35 16.47
C GLN A 770 102.13 93.36 15.55
N THR A 771 100.79 93.45 15.55
CA THR A 771 99.81 93.35 14.42
C THR A 771 99.51 92.10 13.55
N ARG A 772 98.19 91.77 13.53
CA ARG A 772 97.24 91.44 12.40
C ARG A 772 97.36 90.05 11.71
N LYS A 773 96.30 89.36 11.23
CA LYS A 773 94.90 89.71 10.85
C LYS A 773 94.04 88.43 10.64
N LEU A 774 92.72 88.61 10.73
CA LEU A 774 91.54 87.80 10.34
C LEU A 774 91.66 86.80 9.15
N ILE A 775 90.81 85.75 9.14
CA ILE A 775 89.63 85.58 8.25
C ILE A 775 88.69 84.47 8.77
N ILE A 776 87.40 84.65 8.48
CA ILE A 776 86.19 83.90 8.84
C ILE A 776 85.76 83.01 7.65
N GLN A 777 85.16 81.84 7.89
CA GLN A 777 84.03 81.37 7.06
C GLN A 777 83.06 80.49 7.86
N VAL A 778 81.77 80.74 7.63
CA VAL A 778 80.56 80.19 8.24
C VAL A 778 79.94 79.19 7.25
N ASP A 779 79.31 78.09 7.70
CA ASP A 779 77.97 77.70 7.23
C ASP A 779 77.28 76.58 8.02
N TYR A 780 75.95 76.53 7.85
CA TYR A 780 74.89 76.13 8.79
C TYR A 780 74.19 74.77 8.46
N ARG A 781 73.37 74.30 9.44
CA ARG A 781 72.20 73.37 9.39
C ARG A 781 72.47 71.85 9.43
N ILE A 782 71.84 70.99 10.27
CA ILE A 782 70.44 70.76 10.73
C ILE A 782 69.56 69.93 9.74
N ILE A 783 69.15 68.72 10.20
CA ILE A 783 67.86 67.96 10.00
C ILE A 783 67.67 66.81 8.94
N PHE A 784 66.93 65.76 9.41
CA PHE A 784 66.03 64.73 8.78
C PHE A 784 66.53 63.37 8.18
N ARG A 785 66.23 62.26 8.89
CA ARG A 785 65.34 61.08 8.58
C ARG A 785 65.26 60.52 7.13
N PHE A 786 65.51 59.21 6.93
CA PHE A 786 64.54 58.16 6.49
C PHE A 786 65.20 56.79 6.20
N ALA A 787 64.34 55.77 6.14
CA ALA A 787 64.52 54.31 6.02
C ALA A 787 65.14 53.77 4.71
N HIS A 788 65.60 52.51 4.69
CA HIS A 788 64.96 51.32 4.04
C HIS A 788 65.92 50.13 3.75
N LEU A 789 65.42 48.90 4.02
CA LEU A 789 65.45 47.64 3.23
C LEU A 789 66.76 46.92 2.80
N LYS A 790 66.69 45.58 2.98
CA LYS A 790 67.35 44.44 2.28
C LYS A 790 68.84 44.21 2.59
N ASN A 791 69.33 43.00 2.90
CA ASN A 791 68.88 41.62 2.71
C ASN A 791 69.05 40.78 3.98
#